data_AF-A0A2M7S5E1-F1
#
_entry.id   AF-A0A2M7S5E1-F1
#
_cell.length_a   1.000
_cell.length_b   1.000
_cell.length_c   1.000
_cell.angle_alpha   90.00
_cell.angle_beta   90.00
_cell.angle_gamma   90.00
#
_symmetry.space_group_name_H-M   'P 1'
#
loop_
_entity.id
_entity.type
_entity.pdbx_description
1 polymer ?
#
loop_
_entity_poly.entity_id
_entity_poly.type
_entity_poly.pdbx_seq_one_letter_code
_entity_poly.pdbx_strand_id
1 'polypeptide(L)'
;MKRVLIGGLVVVMFSCVFFVVCHAQIEVPGIVEAEDQALEHTGGMGNIPGWWAFWANASLTVKCNVKEKGLYKVAVQSAGTPALDPDTEEKWPKMVVEIDGGDAGSFEWEVKEDMGKPKVYFTDAFTLNRGEHIISISFINDYAAAASDRNLFIDWIGIGPVKNQEDKPVLTLGEKLLKEDRESVLPDWTFDKEKNLQGWKVWQDAKIDAAEGALKIVAAGKEPLILSPRIEIKNIADFAWVSFIMKVDKGTKGEIRWMREGEPGMERRVFDLIADEQFHVYAINISSAPKWDKRVIAIALRPSDANGARAELKSVRIAEKPKGPAEMKVMYFGLEEAINRAGQDADLICVLENIGGEPGEEINLSVLLPAGVQVMEGERTTKKIKVLEKKEEIRWFIQGPNPIQDIARLEITGKNFTPVSASAVLSFTAKISVSPGIVEGKPYVPEPKPAKSNYLVGAYYFPGWKQGAHKGWAAIKNFPERKPVLGWYQEGEPDIADWHIKWAVEHGISFFAYDWYWDRGARQLDHALNNGYLKSRYRKYLMFCICWCNHNPDKTSSEQDLLKVTNYWLKNYFKEPEYLKIDNKPVVIIFSPDRITKDMGVEKAKIAFEKMRELCRKEGFSGLYLAACAYPGKGTVEALKEEGYDAVTGYNYPSAGANSGEKTSPYDLAIQGYNAIWEEIAGYGLLDYIAVTDPGWDARPWHGEQAFTRTGKHPDKFKKMLELAKGFTDKHPVGKDKLNIVLAEAWNEFGEGDFIEPHREFGFGYLDAIREVFTTESKGHQDVIPQDAGLSVKQWQDISRMIAWEFNEDGNGEGWNPLMNLNDAGVAGGVLKGTSATNDSAFRSSELEINGEKFPFIVIRVKISKNSQGQIFWLTKSSQNYNEPMSFGFRIKGDGEFHEYKLNVGKNSLWLSDLITDLRFDPTGEEGVTAEVDYIRLVEK
;
A
#
# COMPACT_ATOMS: atom_id res chain seq x y z
N MET A 1 -23.12 54.23 35.24
CA MET A 1 -23.83 55.31 34.52
C MET A 1 -23.90 54.94 33.04
N LYS A 2 -25.12 54.99 32.48
CA LYS A 2 -25.54 54.97 31.05
C LYS A 2 -25.35 53.70 30.20
N ARG A 3 -26.49 53.00 30.05
CA ARG A 3 -26.95 52.17 28.91
C ARG A 3 -26.98 52.96 27.61
N VAL A 4 -26.85 52.30 26.44
CA VAL A 4 -27.87 52.28 25.35
C VAL A 4 -27.74 50.96 24.56
N LEU A 5 -28.89 50.34 24.25
CA LEU A 5 -29.08 49.12 23.47
C LEU A 5 -28.70 49.27 21.99
N ILE A 6 -28.26 48.18 21.34
CA ILE A 6 -28.50 47.97 19.90
C ILE A 6 -29.09 46.57 19.71
N GLY A 7 -30.32 46.55 19.20
CA GLY A 7 -31.03 45.36 18.76
C GLY A 7 -31.23 45.37 17.25
N GLY A 8 -31.06 44.19 16.65
CA GLY A 8 -31.72 43.64 15.46
C GLY A 8 -31.98 44.50 14.22
N LEU A 9 -31.39 44.08 13.09
CA LEU A 9 -32.15 43.90 11.85
C LEU A 9 -31.53 42.77 11.02
N VAL A 10 -32.36 41.79 10.65
CA VAL A 10 -32.05 40.73 9.69
C VAL A 10 -31.97 41.35 8.30
N VAL A 11 -30.82 41.21 7.63
CA VAL A 11 -30.69 41.43 6.18
C VAL A 11 -30.05 40.17 5.58
N VAL A 12 -30.81 39.55 4.68
CA VAL A 12 -30.40 38.45 3.82
C VAL A 12 -29.20 38.88 2.98
N MET A 13 -28.01 38.35 3.23
CA MET A 13 -26.88 38.49 2.31
C MET A 13 -26.85 37.31 1.34
N PHE A 14 -27.18 37.60 0.09
CA PHE A 14 -26.67 36.87 -1.06
C PHE A 14 -25.14 37.07 -1.10
N SER A 15 -24.37 35.99 -0.95
CA SER A 15 -22.95 36.00 -1.27
C SER A 15 -22.77 35.93 -2.79
N CYS A 16 -22.63 37.08 -3.44
CA CYS A 16 -22.04 37.14 -4.78
C CYS A 16 -20.57 36.77 -4.69
N VAL A 17 -20.22 35.59 -5.19
CA VAL A 17 -18.84 35.23 -5.53
C VAL A 17 -18.45 36.07 -6.74
N PHE A 18 -17.51 36.99 -6.56
CA PHE A 18 -16.80 37.61 -7.67
C PHE A 18 -15.96 36.53 -8.36
N PHE A 19 -16.37 36.08 -9.54
CA PHE A 19 -15.47 35.41 -10.47
C PHE A 19 -14.43 36.44 -10.93
N VAL A 20 -13.20 36.32 -10.44
CA VAL A 20 -12.05 36.94 -11.11
C VAL A 20 -11.81 36.12 -12.37
N VAL A 21 -12.19 36.66 -13.52
CA VAL A 21 -11.78 36.12 -14.82
C VAL A 21 -10.28 36.39 -14.95
N CYS A 22 -9.46 35.36 -14.66
CA CYS A 22 -8.03 35.41 -14.94
C CYS A 22 -7.88 35.49 -16.46
N HIS A 23 -7.30 36.59 -16.96
CA HIS A 23 -7.02 36.73 -18.39
C HIS A 23 -5.79 35.86 -18.71
N ALA A 24 -5.83 35.17 -19.85
CA ALA A 24 -4.77 34.29 -20.34
C ALA A 24 -3.41 35.03 -20.45
N GLN A 25 -2.37 34.48 -19.81
CA GLN A 25 -1.02 35.05 -19.84
C GLN A 25 0.06 33.96 -19.98
N ILE A 26 0.93 34.07 -20.99
CA ILE A 26 2.10 33.20 -21.17
C ILE A 26 3.23 33.65 -20.23
N GLU A 27 3.70 32.77 -19.36
CA GLU A 27 4.98 32.97 -18.65
C GLU A 27 6.13 32.63 -19.61
N VAL A 28 7.02 33.56 -19.91
CA VAL A 28 8.10 33.35 -20.89
C VAL A 28 9.30 32.65 -20.25
N PRO A 29 9.83 31.54 -20.81
CA PRO A 29 9.40 30.87 -22.04
C PRO A 29 8.15 29.99 -21.85
N GLY A 30 7.25 29.98 -22.84
CA GLY A 30 6.00 29.20 -22.75
C GLY A 30 5.22 29.12 -24.05
N ILE A 31 4.18 28.29 -24.05
CA ILE A 31 3.23 28.05 -25.15
C ILE A 31 1.80 28.14 -24.59
N VAL A 32 0.85 28.57 -25.42
CA VAL A 32 -0.59 28.46 -25.16
C VAL A 32 -1.30 27.89 -26.38
N GLU A 33 -2.26 26.99 -26.18
CA GLU A 33 -3.19 26.58 -27.24
C GLU A 33 -4.16 27.72 -27.54
N ALA A 34 -4.46 27.93 -28.83
CA ALA A 34 -5.32 29.02 -29.25
C ALA A 34 -6.77 28.79 -28.79
N GLU A 35 -7.17 27.53 -28.59
CA GLU A 35 -8.51 27.09 -28.20
C GLU A 35 -8.74 26.85 -26.71
N ASP A 36 -7.67 26.62 -25.94
CA ASP A 36 -7.76 26.21 -24.53
C ASP A 36 -7.94 27.40 -23.56
N GLN A 37 -7.83 28.65 -24.05
CA GLN A 37 -8.00 29.84 -23.23
C GLN A 37 -8.91 30.89 -23.86
N ALA A 38 -9.64 31.64 -23.02
CA ALA A 38 -10.49 32.77 -23.42
C ALA A 38 -9.62 33.98 -23.83
N LEU A 39 -8.89 33.84 -24.94
CA LEU A 39 -8.07 34.89 -25.53
C LEU A 39 -8.94 36.04 -26.04
N GLU A 40 -8.45 37.27 -25.88
CA GLU A 40 -9.14 38.46 -26.39
C GLU A 40 -9.12 38.44 -27.91
N HIS A 41 -10.26 38.68 -28.54
CA HIS A 41 -10.38 38.54 -29.97
C HIS A 41 -11.42 39.47 -30.59
N THR A 42 -11.23 39.82 -31.86
CA THR A 42 -12.15 40.68 -32.62
C THR A 42 -12.39 40.14 -34.05
N GLY A 43 -13.57 40.37 -34.62
CA GLY A 43 -13.90 39.95 -35.99
C GLY A 43 -14.58 38.57 -36.10
N GLY A 44 -14.69 38.05 -37.32
CA GLY A 44 -15.38 36.79 -37.61
C GLY A 44 -14.49 35.57 -37.37
N MET A 45 -14.63 34.91 -36.23
CA MET A 45 -13.84 33.73 -35.86
C MET A 45 -14.61 32.75 -34.96
N GLY A 46 -14.10 31.54 -34.78
CA GLY A 46 -14.69 30.54 -33.89
C GLY A 46 -13.74 29.38 -33.56
N ASN A 47 -14.06 28.66 -32.48
CA ASN A 47 -13.32 27.48 -32.04
C ASN A 47 -13.78 26.24 -32.81
N ILE A 48 -12.84 25.46 -33.33
CA ILE A 48 -13.07 24.11 -33.88
C ILE A 48 -12.08 23.14 -33.20
N PRO A 49 -12.36 21.83 -33.13
CA PRO A 49 -11.48 20.89 -32.41
C PRO A 49 -10.02 20.96 -32.88
N GLY A 50 -9.13 21.39 -31.98
CA GLY A 50 -7.68 21.52 -32.24
C GLY A 50 -7.23 22.85 -32.88
N TRP A 51 -8.14 23.81 -33.10
CA TRP A 51 -7.82 25.07 -33.80
C TRP A 51 -8.73 26.25 -33.41
N TRP A 52 -8.16 27.44 -33.44
CA TRP A 52 -8.90 28.69 -33.53
C TRP A 52 -8.98 29.17 -34.98
N ALA A 53 -10.19 29.27 -35.53
CA ALA A 53 -10.43 29.52 -36.94
C ALA A 53 -10.93 30.95 -37.18
N PHE A 54 -10.25 31.67 -38.06
CA PHE A 54 -10.58 33.02 -38.50
C PHE A 54 -11.29 32.90 -39.84
N TRP A 55 -12.58 33.20 -39.84
CA TRP A 55 -13.48 33.11 -41.00
C TRP A 55 -13.55 34.42 -41.80
N ALA A 56 -13.03 35.50 -41.23
CA ALA A 56 -12.94 36.82 -41.83
C ALA A 56 -11.78 37.59 -41.23
N ASN A 57 -11.62 38.87 -41.59
CA ASN A 57 -10.69 39.77 -40.93
C ASN A 57 -10.93 39.78 -39.42
N ALA A 58 -9.89 39.38 -38.69
CA ALA A 58 -9.99 39.07 -37.28
C ALA A 58 -8.62 39.09 -36.62
N SER A 59 -8.59 39.32 -35.31
CA SER A 59 -7.37 39.29 -34.50
C SER A 59 -7.57 38.52 -33.19
N LEU A 60 -6.51 37.86 -32.75
CA LEU A 60 -6.40 37.12 -31.50
C LEU A 60 -5.22 37.69 -30.72
N THR A 61 -5.44 38.02 -29.45
CA THR A 61 -4.44 38.69 -28.61
C THR A 61 -4.14 37.85 -27.37
N VAL A 62 -2.85 37.67 -27.09
CA VAL A 62 -2.33 36.98 -25.91
C VAL A 62 -1.34 37.86 -25.16
N LYS A 63 -1.47 37.89 -23.83
CA LYS A 63 -0.51 38.55 -22.95
C LYS A 63 0.64 37.62 -22.63
N CYS A 64 1.86 38.15 -22.49
CA CYS A 64 3.00 37.39 -22.01
C CYS A 64 3.82 38.21 -21.01
N ASN A 65 4.49 37.52 -20.07
CA ASN A 65 5.29 38.15 -19.03
C ASN A 65 6.76 37.74 -19.15
N VAL A 66 7.58 38.71 -19.49
CA VAL A 66 9.01 38.57 -19.74
C VAL A 66 9.79 38.84 -18.46
N LYS A 67 10.60 37.87 -18.03
CA LYS A 67 11.33 37.93 -16.75
C LYS A 67 12.61 38.77 -16.81
N GLU A 68 13.25 38.83 -17.97
CA GLU A 68 14.53 39.48 -18.17
C GLU A 68 14.57 40.20 -19.52
N LYS A 69 15.28 41.31 -19.62
CA LYS A 69 15.48 41.98 -20.91
C LYS A 69 16.34 41.09 -21.81
N GLY A 70 15.94 40.88 -23.05
CA GLY A 70 16.65 39.98 -23.95
C GLY A 70 16.11 39.98 -25.38
N LEU A 71 16.69 39.09 -26.19
CA LEU A 71 16.25 38.83 -27.57
C LEU A 71 15.28 37.66 -27.56
N TYR A 72 14.15 37.80 -28.24
CA TYR A 72 13.03 36.85 -28.23
C TYR A 72 12.53 36.58 -29.65
N LYS A 73 11.84 35.44 -29.82
CA LYS A 73 11.05 35.12 -31.01
C LYS A 73 9.69 34.57 -30.62
N VAL A 74 8.69 34.85 -31.44
CA VAL A 74 7.39 34.17 -31.40
C VAL A 74 7.40 33.02 -32.40
N ALA A 75 6.78 31.90 -32.00
CA ALA A 75 6.47 30.77 -32.83
C ALA A 75 4.95 30.59 -32.89
N VAL A 76 4.37 30.48 -34.08
CA VAL A 76 2.93 30.27 -34.28
C VAL A 76 2.73 29.05 -35.16
N GLN A 77 2.01 28.03 -34.68
CA GLN A 77 1.57 26.94 -35.55
C GLN A 77 0.26 27.33 -36.22
N SER A 78 0.29 27.37 -37.55
CA SER A 78 -0.83 27.83 -38.35
C SER A 78 -1.03 27.01 -39.62
N ALA A 79 -2.27 26.98 -40.09
CA ALA A 79 -2.71 26.50 -41.38
C ALA A 79 -3.67 27.52 -42.02
N GLY A 80 -3.94 27.39 -43.31
CA GLY A 80 -4.92 28.20 -44.01
C GLY A 80 -5.64 27.42 -45.10
N THR A 81 -6.77 27.93 -45.59
CA THR A 81 -7.33 27.52 -46.89
C THR A 81 -6.84 28.50 -47.95
N PRO A 82 -5.80 28.14 -48.74
CA PRO A 82 -5.18 29.12 -49.62
C PRO A 82 -6.10 29.48 -50.77
N ALA A 83 -6.23 30.78 -51.02
CA ALA A 83 -6.98 31.32 -52.14
C ALA A 83 -6.19 32.45 -52.82
N LEU A 84 -6.56 32.81 -54.04
CA LEU A 84 -5.97 33.91 -54.78
C LEU A 84 -7.03 34.99 -55.02
N ASP A 85 -6.65 36.25 -54.81
CA ASP A 85 -7.48 37.38 -55.19
C ASP A 85 -7.64 37.44 -56.70
N PRO A 86 -8.88 37.31 -57.22
CA PRO A 86 -9.11 37.35 -58.66
C PRO A 86 -8.83 38.75 -59.26
N ASP A 87 -8.85 39.81 -58.45
CA ASP A 87 -8.68 41.19 -58.89
C ASP A 87 -7.27 41.73 -58.62
N THR A 88 -6.63 41.31 -57.53
CA THR A 88 -5.31 41.83 -57.11
C THR A 88 -4.16 40.82 -57.22
N GLU A 89 -4.45 39.55 -57.52
CA GLU A 89 -3.51 38.41 -57.47
C GLU A 89 -2.86 38.18 -56.08
N GLU A 90 -3.31 38.88 -55.03
CA GLU A 90 -2.82 38.66 -53.67
C GLU A 90 -3.18 37.26 -53.16
N LYS A 91 -2.29 36.67 -52.38
CA LYS A 91 -2.48 35.34 -51.79
C LYS A 91 -3.12 35.44 -50.41
N TRP A 92 -4.06 34.55 -50.16
CA TRP A 92 -4.79 34.38 -48.91
C TRP A 92 -4.49 33.04 -48.24
N PRO A 93 -4.68 32.93 -46.91
CA PRO A 93 -4.79 34.04 -45.95
C PRO A 93 -3.42 34.65 -45.60
N LYS A 94 -3.39 35.97 -45.34
CA LYS A 94 -2.21 36.63 -44.75
C LYS A 94 -2.34 36.71 -43.23
N MET A 95 -1.36 36.13 -42.53
CA MET A 95 -1.21 36.20 -41.09
C MET A 95 -0.21 37.30 -40.73
N VAL A 96 -0.61 38.20 -39.82
CA VAL A 96 0.28 39.19 -39.22
C VAL A 96 0.43 38.90 -37.73
N VAL A 97 1.67 38.91 -37.23
CA VAL A 97 2.00 38.81 -35.81
C VAL A 97 2.64 40.12 -35.37
N GLU A 98 2.00 40.80 -34.41
CA GLU A 98 2.47 42.07 -33.85
C GLU A 98 2.79 41.94 -32.38
N ILE A 99 3.87 42.61 -31.96
CA ILE A 99 4.32 42.66 -30.57
C ILE A 99 4.18 44.09 -30.06
N ASP A 100 3.41 44.26 -28.98
CA ASP A 100 3.02 45.55 -28.41
C ASP A 100 2.43 46.52 -29.46
N GLY A 101 1.50 46.00 -30.29
CA GLY A 101 0.87 46.79 -31.36
C GLY A 101 1.81 47.17 -32.50
N GLY A 102 2.93 46.44 -32.66
CA GLY A 102 3.92 46.64 -33.71
C GLY A 102 5.18 47.39 -33.26
N ASP A 103 5.16 48.02 -32.08
CA ASP A 103 6.27 48.82 -31.55
C ASP A 103 7.53 47.97 -31.29
N ALA A 104 7.36 46.73 -30.84
CA ALA A 104 8.46 45.80 -30.62
C ALA A 104 8.76 44.91 -31.84
N GLY A 105 7.80 44.78 -32.77
CA GLY A 105 7.96 44.07 -34.03
C GLY A 105 6.61 43.74 -34.70
N SER A 106 6.59 43.71 -36.04
CA SER A 106 5.45 43.28 -36.85
C SER A 106 5.94 42.39 -37.99
N PHE A 107 5.32 41.22 -38.14
CA PHE A 107 5.79 40.15 -39.02
C PHE A 107 4.63 39.55 -39.81
N GLU A 108 4.79 39.41 -41.12
CA GLU A 108 3.73 38.99 -42.03
C GLU A 108 4.10 37.71 -42.81
N TRP A 109 3.14 36.80 -42.97
CA TRP A 109 3.28 35.59 -43.79
C TRP A 109 2.05 35.31 -44.64
N GLU A 110 2.30 34.78 -45.85
CA GLU A 110 1.31 34.03 -46.63
C GLU A 110 1.21 32.60 -46.07
N VAL A 111 0.05 32.19 -45.54
CA VAL A 111 -0.14 30.84 -44.98
C VAL A 111 -0.69 29.92 -46.06
N LYS A 112 0.10 28.90 -46.45
CA LYS A 112 -0.19 28.04 -47.62
C LYS A 112 -0.54 26.60 -47.25
N GLU A 113 -0.30 26.23 -46.00
CA GLU A 113 -0.39 24.87 -45.53
C GLU A 113 -1.80 24.54 -45.06
N ASP A 114 -2.31 23.39 -45.49
CA ASP A 114 -3.61 22.89 -45.02
C ASP A 114 -3.55 22.41 -43.56
N MET A 115 -4.72 22.29 -42.91
CA MET A 115 -4.84 21.84 -41.51
C MET A 115 -4.28 20.42 -41.27
N GLY A 116 -4.18 19.59 -42.31
CA GLY A 116 -3.57 18.26 -42.23
C GLY A 116 -2.04 18.30 -42.15
N LYS A 117 -1.41 19.40 -42.59
CA LYS A 117 0.06 19.61 -42.59
C LYS A 117 0.45 21.04 -42.20
N PRO A 118 0.04 21.54 -41.01
CA PRO A 118 0.31 22.91 -40.61
C PRO A 118 1.80 23.15 -40.40
N LYS A 119 2.17 24.42 -40.43
CA LYS A 119 3.55 24.87 -40.30
C LYS A 119 3.72 25.78 -39.10
N VAL A 120 4.91 25.71 -38.50
CA VAL A 120 5.34 26.65 -37.48
C VAL A 120 6.05 27.82 -38.15
N TYR A 121 5.51 29.01 -37.95
CA TYR A 121 6.05 30.29 -38.39
C TYR A 121 6.85 30.91 -37.26
N PHE A 122 8.06 31.39 -37.57
CA PHE A 122 8.94 32.03 -36.58
C PHE A 122 9.19 33.47 -36.98
N THR A 123 8.99 34.40 -36.05
CA THR A 123 9.37 35.80 -36.25
C THR A 123 10.89 35.93 -36.42
N ASP A 124 11.32 37.03 -37.01
CA ASP A 124 12.67 37.53 -36.78
C ASP A 124 12.84 37.87 -35.29
N ALA A 125 14.09 37.84 -34.79
CA ALA A 125 14.34 38.10 -33.38
C ALA A 125 14.14 39.58 -33.04
N PHE A 126 13.47 39.85 -31.92
CA PHE A 126 13.18 41.20 -31.45
C PHE A 126 13.51 41.36 -29.96
N THR A 127 13.68 42.59 -29.50
CA THR A 127 14.10 42.87 -28.11
C THR A 127 12.88 43.16 -27.24
N LEU A 128 12.73 42.43 -26.14
CA LEU A 128 11.74 42.75 -25.09
C LEU A 128 12.43 43.18 -23.81
N ASN A 129 11.79 44.09 -23.08
CA ASN A 129 12.20 44.45 -21.73
C ASN A 129 11.55 43.48 -20.71
N ARG A 130 11.93 43.57 -19.45
CA ARG A 130 11.22 42.86 -18.38
C ARG A 130 9.84 43.51 -18.19
N GLY A 131 8.77 42.72 -18.21
CA GLY A 131 7.40 43.20 -17.99
C GLY A 131 6.34 42.42 -18.77
N GLU A 132 5.10 42.92 -18.69
CA GLU A 132 3.97 42.42 -19.49
C GLU A 132 4.07 42.98 -20.92
N HIS A 133 3.86 42.12 -21.89
CA HIS A 133 3.88 42.40 -23.32
C HIS A 133 2.68 41.73 -24.00
N ILE A 134 2.28 42.26 -25.15
CA ILE A 134 1.12 41.78 -25.89
C ILE A 134 1.57 41.22 -27.24
N ILE A 135 1.08 40.03 -27.59
CA ILE A 135 1.25 39.41 -28.90
C ILE A 135 -0.13 39.34 -29.56
N SER A 136 -0.27 39.93 -30.74
CA SER A 136 -1.50 39.89 -31.54
C SER A 136 -1.27 39.13 -32.84
N ILE A 137 -2.18 38.23 -33.19
CA ILE A 137 -2.18 37.46 -34.44
C ILE A 137 -3.43 37.82 -35.22
N SER A 138 -3.27 38.29 -36.44
CA SER A 138 -4.37 38.82 -37.25
C SER A 138 -4.44 38.18 -38.62
N PHE A 139 -5.66 37.88 -39.06
CA PHE A 139 -6.01 37.67 -40.46
C PHE A 139 -6.49 39.01 -41.03
N ILE A 140 -5.80 39.56 -42.03
CA ILE A 140 -5.94 40.98 -42.40
C ILE A 140 -6.49 41.27 -43.81
N ASN A 141 -6.54 40.29 -44.70
CA ASN A 141 -6.85 40.52 -46.12
C ASN A 141 -8.09 39.79 -46.65
N ASP A 142 -9.07 39.47 -45.81
CA ASP A 142 -10.39 38.98 -46.22
C ASP A 142 -11.30 40.11 -46.76
N TYR A 143 -11.13 40.48 -48.04
CA TYR A 143 -11.95 41.51 -48.70
C TYR A 143 -13.10 40.87 -49.52
N ALA A 144 -14.33 41.31 -49.29
CA ALA A 144 -15.60 40.64 -49.63
C ALA A 144 -15.96 40.45 -51.13
N ALA A 145 -15.04 39.99 -52.01
CA ALA A 145 -15.28 39.89 -53.45
C ALA A 145 -15.03 38.51 -54.11
N ALA A 146 -14.50 37.49 -53.42
CA ALA A 146 -14.22 36.18 -54.04
C ALA A 146 -15.19 35.07 -53.57
N ALA A 147 -15.58 34.18 -54.48
CA ALA A 147 -16.47 33.04 -54.23
C ALA A 147 -15.79 31.83 -53.52
N SER A 148 -14.63 32.03 -52.90
CA SER A 148 -13.80 30.98 -52.29
C SER A 148 -13.62 31.20 -50.79
N ASP A 149 -13.89 30.16 -50.01
CA ASP A 149 -13.75 30.14 -48.55
C ASP A 149 -12.25 30.13 -48.14
N ARG A 150 -11.80 31.18 -47.45
CA ARG A 150 -10.38 31.45 -47.13
C ARG A 150 -10.24 31.80 -45.65
N ASN A 151 -9.66 30.88 -44.91
CA ASN A 151 -9.69 30.86 -43.47
C ASN A 151 -8.26 30.69 -42.95
N LEU A 152 -7.93 31.39 -41.88
CA LEU A 152 -6.69 31.22 -41.14
C LEU A 152 -6.98 30.38 -39.89
N PHE A 153 -6.16 29.37 -39.63
CA PHE A 153 -6.29 28.49 -38.47
C PHE A 153 -5.03 28.61 -37.62
N ILE A 154 -5.20 28.80 -36.32
CA ILE A 154 -4.11 28.88 -35.33
C ILE A 154 -4.29 27.74 -34.32
N ASP A 155 -3.25 26.94 -34.11
CA ASP A 155 -3.23 25.82 -33.15
C ASP A 155 -2.63 26.28 -31.82
N TRP A 156 -1.41 26.83 -31.85
CA TRP A 156 -0.78 27.37 -30.64
C TRP A 156 0.17 28.53 -30.93
N ILE A 157 0.43 29.30 -29.87
CA ILE A 157 1.31 30.47 -29.85
C ILE A 157 2.37 30.26 -28.77
N GLY A 158 3.65 30.42 -29.11
CA GLY A 158 4.76 30.30 -28.18
C GLY A 158 5.73 31.46 -28.27
N ILE A 159 6.36 31.83 -27.16
CA ILE A 159 7.40 32.85 -27.10
C ILE A 159 8.55 32.38 -26.23
N GLY A 160 9.78 32.66 -26.68
CA GLY A 160 10.98 32.21 -25.99
C GLY A 160 12.23 33.03 -26.30
N PRO A 161 13.23 33.04 -25.40
CA PRO A 161 14.48 33.75 -25.61
C PRO A 161 15.34 33.05 -26.68
N VAL A 162 16.17 33.85 -27.36
CA VAL A 162 17.17 33.42 -28.35
C VAL A 162 18.50 34.15 -28.11
N LYS A 163 19.63 33.59 -28.56
CA LYS A 163 20.93 34.27 -28.43
C LYS A 163 21.31 35.08 -29.66
N ASN A 164 20.80 34.70 -30.84
CA ASN A 164 21.06 35.35 -32.12
C ASN A 164 19.86 35.21 -33.07
N GLN A 165 20.00 35.73 -34.30
CA GLN A 165 18.95 35.70 -35.31
C GLN A 165 18.68 34.30 -35.87
N GLU A 166 19.67 33.39 -35.91
CA GLU A 166 19.50 32.05 -36.45
C GLU A 166 18.83 31.06 -35.48
N ASP A 167 18.87 31.35 -34.17
CA ASP A 167 18.32 30.50 -33.13
C ASP A 167 16.79 30.38 -33.21
N LYS A 168 16.27 29.21 -32.81
CA LYS A 168 14.84 28.99 -32.52
C LYS A 168 14.54 29.39 -31.07
N PRO A 169 13.34 29.93 -30.76
CA PRO A 169 12.98 30.28 -29.39
C PRO A 169 13.01 29.05 -28.48
N VAL A 170 13.58 29.21 -27.29
CA VAL A 170 13.49 28.22 -26.21
C VAL A 170 12.06 28.25 -25.67
N LEU A 171 11.30 27.17 -25.85
CA LEU A 171 9.94 26.99 -25.30
C LEU A 171 9.99 25.91 -24.20
N THR A 172 8.92 25.75 -23.41
CA THR A 172 8.81 24.63 -22.44
C THR A 172 9.00 23.28 -23.17
N LEU A 173 10.04 22.54 -22.78
CA LEU A 173 10.55 21.36 -23.51
C LEU A 173 9.51 20.23 -23.62
N GLY A 174 8.56 20.16 -22.68
CA GLY A 174 7.62 19.05 -22.58
C GLY A 174 6.51 19.00 -23.61
N GLU A 175 5.97 20.17 -23.98
CA GLU A 175 4.83 20.28 -24.88
C GLU A 175 5.29 20.42 -26.34
N LYS A 176 6.44 21.05 -26.57
CA LYS A 176 7.07 21.15 -27.89
C LYS A 176 7.44 19.77 -28.46
N LEU A 177 7.97 18.87 -27.63
CA LEU A 177 8.37 17.52 -28.06
C LEU A 177 7.19 16.59 -28.40
N LEU A 178 6.00 16.86 -27.86
CA LEU A 178 4.78 16.07 -28.11
C LEU A 178 3.93 16.59 -29.28
N LYS A 179 4.13 17.87 -29.67
CA LYS A 179 3.37 18.56 -30.72
C LYS A 179 4.13 18.66 -32.07
N GLU A 180 5.46 18.49 -32.08
CA GLU A 180 6.26 18.43 -33.32
C GLU A 180 6.33 17.00 -33.94
N ASP A 181 6.24 15.92 -33.13
CA ASP A 181 6.23 14.52 -33.60
C ASP A 181 4.77 14.03 -33.78
N ARG A 182 4.27 14.00 -35.04
CA ARG A 182 2.91 13.51 -35.36
C ARG A 182 2.79 11.98 -35.47
N GLU A 183 3.91 11.26 -35.60
CA GLU A 183 3.88 9.81 -35.73
C GLU A 183 3.98 9.17 -34.35
N SER A 184 2.83 8.70 -33.85
CA SER A 184 2.80 7.85 -32.66
C SER A 184 3.36 6.47 -33.00
N VAL A 185 4.22 5.94 -32.14
CA VAL A 185 4.79 4.60 -32.29
C VAL A 185 4.07 3.58 -31.42
N LEU A 186 4.12 2.31 -31.82
CA LEU A 186 3.80 1.22 -30.91
C LEU A 186 4.86 1.17 -29.79
N PRO A 187 4.45 0.95 -28.52
CA PRO A 187 5.37 0.97 -27.40
C PRO A 187 6.16 -0.33 -27.26
N ASP A 188 7.01 -0.63 -28.26
CA ASP A 188 7.94 -1.77 -28.28
C ASP A 188 9.30 -1.28 -28.81
N TRP A 189 10.26 -1.12 -27.90
CA TRP A 189 11.59 -0.62 -28.18
C TRP A 189 12.65 -1.66 -27.82
N THR A 190 13.62 -1.83 -28.72
CA THR A 190 14.76 -2.74 -28.55
C THR A 190 16.02 -2.00 -28.95
N PHE A 191 16.88 -1.60 -28.00
CA PHE A 191 18.02 -0.70 -28.26
C PHE A 191 19.24 -1.44 -28.86
N ASP A 192 19.00 -2.23 -29.89
CA ASP A 192 19.96 -3.15 -30.53
C ASP A 192 20.94 -2.47 -31.49
N LYS A 193 20.57 -1.30 -32.04
CA LYS A 193 21.35 -0.54 -33.02
C LYS A 193 22.16 0.59 -32.38
N GLU A 194 23.46 0.60 -32.65
CA GLU A 194 24.39 1.67 -32.31
C GLU A 194 23.84 3.05 -32.71
N LYS A 195 23.95 4.03 -31.80
CA LYS A 195 23.54 5.43 -31.95
C LYS A 195 22.06 5.63 -32.29
N ASN A 196 21.21 4.62 -32.12
CA ASN A 196 19.78 4.73 -32.34
C ASN A 196 19.02 4.76 -31.01
N LEU A 197 18.57 5.96 -30.62
CA LEU A 197 17.78 6.16 -29.40
C LEU A 197 16.30 5.75 -29.56
N GLN A 198 15.86 5.35 -30.77
CA GLN A 198 14.47 5.02 -31.10
C GLN A 198 13.45 6.07 -30.62
N GLY A 199 13.83 7.34 -30.72
CA GLY A 199 12.99 8.48 -30.33
C GLY A 199 13.02 8.83 -28.83
N TRP A 200 13.72 8.06 -27.98
CA TRP A 200 13.91 8.41 -26.58
C TRP A 200 14.80 9.64 -26.41
N LYS A 201 14.41 10.54 -25.50
CA LYS A 201 15.06 11.84 -25.28
C LYS A 201 15.30 12.07 -23.78
N VAL A 202 16.28 12.91 -23.45
CA VAL A 202 16.45 13.37 -22.06
C VAL A 202 15.34 14.36 -21.73
N TRP A 203 14.62 14.10 -20.64
CA TRP A 203 13.64 15.03 -20.08
C TRP A 203 14.30 15.99 -19.09
N GLN A 204 15.02 15.42 -18.12
CA GLN A 204 15.65 16.16 -17.03
C GLN A 204 16.83 15.38 -16.48
N ASP A 205 17.89 16.07 -16.08
CA ASP A 205 18.97 15.53 -15.22
C ASP A 205 19.54 14.16 -15.65
N ALA A 206 19.59 13.86 -16.96
CA ALA A 206 20.09 12.59 -17.47
C ALA A 206 20.98 12.78 -18.69
N LYS A 207 21.80 11.77 -18.99
CA LYS A 207 22.52 11.65 -20.26
C LYS A 207 22.20 10.28 -20.85
N ILE A 208 21.93 10.23 -22.15
CA ILE A 208 21.67 8.98 -22.86
C ILE A 208 22.57 8.82 -24.08
N ASP A 209 22.95 7.58 -24.36
CA ASP A 209 23.62 7.15 -25.57
C ASP A 209 23.17 5.73 -25.92
N ALA A 210 23.15 5.34 -27.19
CA ALA A 210 22.84 3.97 -27.60
C ALA A 210 24.13 3.29 -28.09
N ALA A 211 24.61 2.31 -27.33
CA ALA A 211 25.85 1.60 -27.63
C ALA A 211 25.82 0.20 -27.00
N GLU A 212 26.52 -0.76 -27.62
CA GLU A 212 26.68 -2.14 -27.13
C GLU A 212 25.34 -2.88 -26.94
N GLY A 213 24.34 -2.56 -27.78
CA GLY A 213 23.02 -3.20 -27.74
C GLY A 213 22.14 -2.77 -26.56
N ALA A 214 22.41 -1.60 -25.97
CA ALA A 214 21.56 -1.00 -24.95
C ALA A 214 21.53 0.54 -25.05
N LEU A 215 20.49 1.14 -24.49
CA LEU A 215 20.45 2.56 -24.16
C LEU A 215 21.18 2.76 -22.83
N LYS A 216 22.37 3.35 -22.89
CA LYS A 216 23.19 3.73 -21.74
C LYS A 216 22.64 5.03 -21.15
N ILE A 217 22.34 5.03 -19.85
CA ILE A 217 21.75 6.16 -19.14
C ILE A 217 22.64 6.53 -17.95
N VAL A 218 22.98 7.80 -17.82
CA VAL A 218 23.66 8.34 -16.63
C VAL A 218 22.73 9.30 -15.92
N ALA A 219 22.35 8.96 -14.69
CA ALA A 219 21.58 9.80 -13.80
C ALA A 219 22.44 10.98 -13.30
N ALA A 220 22.14 12.20 -13.72
CA ALA A 220 22.94 13.39 -13.48
C ALA A 220 22.10 14.53 -12.87
N GLY A 221 21.92 14.53 -11.55
CA GLY A 221 21.14 15.56 -10.86
C GLY A 221 20.16 14.98 -9.85
N LYS A 222 19.08 15.72 -9.57
CA LYS A 222 18.09 15.33 -8.55
C LYS A 222 16.98 14.45 -9.11
N GLU A 223 16.59 14.67 -10.37
CA GLU A 223 15.45 14.00 -11.00
C GLU A 223 15.78 13.49 -12.43
N PRO A 224 16.67 12.48 -12.54
CA PRO A 224 17.12 11.94 -13.83
C PRO A 224 15.98 11.22 -14.57
N LEU A 225 15.50 11.77 -15.67
CA LEU A 225 14.36 11.26 -16.44
C LEU A 225 14.65 11.22 -17.93
N ILE A 226 14.30 10.10 -18.54
CA ILE A 226 14.29 9.91 -19.99
C ILE A 226 12.85 9.68 -20.45
N LEU A 227 12.46 10.29 -21.56
CA LEU A 227 11.10 10.27 -22.10
C LEU A 227 11.04 9.45 -23.38
N SER A 228 10.01 8.62 -23.52
CA SER A 228 9.70 7.91 -24.76
C SER A 228 9.27 8.86 -25.89
N PRO A 229 9.32 8.45 -27.16
CA PRO A 229 8.54 9.12 -28.20
C PRO A 229 7.04 9.03 -27.90
N ARG A 230 6.22 9.77 -28.67
CA ARG A 230 4.76 9.72 -28.56
C ARG A 230 4.26 8.29 -28.85
N ILE A 231 3.40 7.76 -27.98
CA ILE A 231 2.85 6.41 -28.11
C ILE A 231 1.39 6.41 -28.53
N GLU A 232 0.97 5.34 -29.20
CA GLU A 232 -0.43 5.08 -29.53
C GLU A 232 -1.01 3.97 -28.63
N ILE A 233 -1.94 4.32 -27.75
CA ILE A 233 -2.71 3.35 -26.94
C ILE A 233 -4.19 3.52 -27.28
N LYS A 234 -4.77 2.53 -27.98
CA LYS A 234 -6.18 2.55 -28.42
C LYS A 234 -7.16 2.03 -27.38
N ASN A 235 -6.72 1.10 -26.54
CA ASN A 235 -7.51 0.50 -25.47
C ASN A 235 -6.58 0.18 -24.29
N ILE A 236 -6.77 0.86 -23.17
CA ILE A 236 -5.86 0.78 -22.01
C ILE A 236 -5.77 -0.63 -21.42
N ALA A 237 -6.81 -1.45 -21.60
CA ALA A 237 -6.86 -2.84 -21.15
C ALA A 237 -5.86 -3.75 -21.89
N ASP A 238 -5.41 -3.35 -23.08
CA ASP A 238 -4.39 -4.05 -23.87
C ASP A 238 -2.96 -3.59 -23.51
N PHE A 239 -2.81 -2.68 -22.53
CA PHE A 239 -1.53 -2.06 -22.14
C PHE A 239 -1.41 -1.98 -20.61
N ALA A 240 -1.63 -3.11 -19.95
CA ALA A 240 -1.65 -3.22 -18.49
C ALA A 240 -0.26 -3.31 -17.85
N TRP A 241 0.79 -3.60 -18.62
CA TRP A 241 2.15 -3.87 -18.11
C TRP A 241 3.21 -3.08 -18.88
N VAL A 242 4.15 -2.48 -18.14
CA VAL A 242 5.39 -1.90 -18.68
C VAL A 242 6.53 -2.87 -18.33
N SER A 243 7.08 -3.54 -19.34
CA SER A 243 8.17 -4.50 -19.19
C SER A 243 9.47 -3.97 -19.78
N PHE A 244 10.57 -4.04 -19.03
CA PHE A 244 11.87 -3.59 -19.52
C PHE A 244 13.02 -4.45 -18.98
N ILE A 245 14.12 -4.49 -19.73
CA ILE A 245 15.32 -5.23 -19.35
C ILE A 245 16.42 -4.21 -19.05
N MET A 246 16.86 -4.16 -17.80
CA MET A 246 17.79 -3.13 -17.33
C MET A 246 18.82 -3.69 -16.36
N LYS A 247 20.04 -3.17 -16.40
CA LYS A 247 21.02 -3.30 -15.31
C LYS A 247 21.41 -1.93 -14.78
N VAL A 248 21.77 -1.85 -13.50
CA VAL A 248 22.15 -0.60 -12.82
C VAL A 248 23.25 -0.85 -11.79
N ASP A 249 24.14 0.11 -11.60
CA ASP A 249 25.31 0.00 -10.70
C ASP A 249 25.00 0.37 -9.23
N LYS A 250 24.04 1.26 -9.00
CA LYS A 250 23.66 1.71 -7.65
C LYS A 250 22.26 2.32 -7.61
N GLY A 251 21.71 2.36 -6.40
CA GLY A 251 20.38 2.86 -6.10
C GLY A 251 19.52 1.77 -5.49
N THR A 252 18.34 2.16 -5.05
CA THR A 252 17.36 1.26 -4.42
C THR A 252 16.02 1.27 -5.13
N LYS A 253 15.70 2.36 -5.86
CA LYS A 253 14.40 2.54 -6.51
C LYS A 253 14.53 3.11 -7.92
N GLY A 254 13.67 2.63 -8.81
CA GLY A 254 13.41 3.23 -10.11
C GLY A 254 11.98 3.75 -10.19
N GLU A 255 11.66 4.52 -11.23
CA GLU A 255 10.33 5.10 -11.41
C GLU A 255 9.88 5.05 -12.87
N ILE A 256 8.65 4.59 -13.09
CA ILE A 256 7.94 4.78 -14.35
C ILE A 256 6.98 5.95 -14.17
N ARG A 257 7.02 6.91 -15.09
CA ARG A 257 6.06 8.01 -15.17
C ARG A 257 5.30 7.96 -16.48
N TRP A 258 4.12 8.56 -16.52
CA TRP A 258 3.34 8.67 -17.76
C TRP A 258 2.58 9.97 -17.86
N MET A 259 2.35 10.38 -19.10
CA MET A 259 1.63 11.60 -19.46
C MET A 259 0.28 11.24 -20.07
N ARG A 260 -0.73 12.06 -19.79
CA ARG A 260 -2.05 11.96 -20.39
C ARG A 260 -2.27 13.08 -21.39
N GLU A 261 -3.02 12.78 -22.45
CA GLU A 261 -3.49 13.83 -23.37
C GLU A 261 -4.36 14.84 -22.63
N GLY A 262 -4.07 16.13 -22.82
CA GLY A 262 -4.86 17.24 -22.27
C GLY A 262 -4.75 17.47 -20.77
N GLU A 263 -3.75 16.89 -20.08
CA GLU A 263 -3.56 17.12 -18.65
C GLU A 263 -2.11 17.49 -18.29
N PRO A 264 -1.89 18.50 -17.42
CA PRO A 264 -0.55 18.91 -17.02
C PRO A 264 0.05 17.90 -16.01
N GLY A 265 1.34 17.62 -16.18
CA GLY A 265 2.14 16.80 -15.25
C GLY A 265 2.28 15.33 -15.65
N MET A 266 3.00 14.57 -14.82
CA MET A 266 3.15 13.13 -14.98
C MET A 266 2.70 12.39 -13.72
N GLU A 267 1.96 11.32 -13.93
CA GLU A 267 1.69 10.33 -12.89
C GLU A 267 2.87 9.38 -12.75
N ARG A 268 2.97 8.67 -11.63
CA ARG A 268 4.15 7.84 -11.33
C ARG A 268 3.86 6.52 -10.62
N ARG A 269 4.74 5.55 -10.86
CA ARG A 269 4.82 4.27 -10.17
C ARG A 269 6.29 3.94 -9.88
N VAL A 270 6.60 3.72 -8.61
CA VAL A 270 7.95 3.37 -8.12
C VAL A 270 8.10 1.85 -8.10
N PHE A 271 9.30 1.36 -8.39
CA PHE A 271 9.66 -0.06 -8.29
C PHE A 271 11.04 -0.24 -7.67
N ASP A 272 11.30 -1.42 -7.12
CA ASP A 272 12.57 -1.78 -6.47
C ASP A 272 13.63 -2.11 -7.51
N LEU A 273 14.88 -1.70 -7.26
CA LEU A 273 16.02 -2.00 -8.12
C LEU A 273 16.87 -3.12 -7.58
N ILE A 274 17.34 -3.97 -8.50
CA ILE A 274 18.44 -4.89 -8.26
C ILE A 274 19.69 -4.23 -8.85
N ALA A 275 20.52 -3.67 -7.98
CA ALA A 275 21.74 -2.95 -8.34
C ALA A 275 22.98 -3.85 -8.15
N ASP A 276 23.07 -4.90 -8.96
CA ASP A 276 24.15 -5.90 -8.93
C ASP A 276 24.97 -5.91 -10.24
N GLU A 277 24.78 -4.90 -11.09
CA GLU A 277 25.37 -4.77 -12.43
C GLU A 277 24.98 -5.89 -13.42
N GLN A 278 23.92 -6.68 -13.14
CA GLN A 278 23.37 -7.69 -14.05
C GLN A 278 22.05 -7.24 -14.67
N PHE A 279 21.74 -7.78 -15.86
CA PHE A 279 20.48 -7.49 -16.53
C PHE A 279 19.34 -8.26 -15.88
N HIS A 280 18.32 -7.53 -15.43
CA HIS A 280 17.09 -8.07 -14.89
C HIS A 280 15.89 -7.66 -15.74
N VAL A 281 14.88 -8.53 -15.76
CA VAL A 281 13.54 -8.20 -16.29
C VAL A 281 12.73 -7.51 -15.20
N TYR A 282 12.22 -6.33 -15.51
CA TYR A 282 11.27 -5.59 -14.68
C TYR A 282 9.92 -5.60 -15.39
N ALA A 283 8.94 -6.32 -14.85
CA ALA A 283 7.56 -6.33 -15.35
C ALA A 283 6.65 -5.57 -14.38
N ILE A 284 6.33 -4.32 -14.71
CA ILE A 284 5.57 -3.43 -13.84
C ILE A 284 4.12 -3.38 -14.32
N ASN A 285 3.19 -3.97 -13.56
CA ASN A 285 1.77 -3.74 -13.81
C ASN A 285 1.49 -2.25 -13.58
N ILE A 286 0.77 -1.62 -14.48
CA ILE A 286 0.41 -0.21 -14.39
C ILE A 286 -1.10 0.00 -14.49
N SER A 287 -1.87 -1.05 -14.82
CA SER A 287 -3.34 -1.00 -14.95
C SER A 287 -4.08 -0.58 -13.67
N SER A 288 -3.50 -0.83 -12.50
CA SER A 288 -4.05 -0.38 -11.22
C SER A 288 -3.55 0.99 -10.77
N ALA A 289 -2.62 1.60 -11.51
CA ALA A 289 -2.09 2.89 -11.12
C ALA A 289 -3.17 3.98 -11.28
N PRO A 290 -3.27 4.94 -10.33
CA PRO A 290 -4.19 6.06 -10.46
C PRO A 290 -4.02 6.71 -11.82
N LYS A 291 -5.13 7.01 -12.50
CA LYS A 291 -5.11 7.74 -13.78
C LYS A 291 -4.41 6.98 -14.93
N TRP A 292 -4.35 5.65 -14.86
CA TRP A 292 -4.09 4.78 -16.02
C TRP A 292 -5.42 4.36 -16.67
N ASP A 293 -6.17 5.35 -17.17
CA ASP A 293 -7.59 5.22 -17.58
C ASP A 293 -7.93 5.97 -18.88
N LYS A 294 -7.19 7.04 -19.18
CA LYS A 294 -7.32 7.87 -20.39
C LYS A 294 -6.19 7.61 -21.39
N ARG A 295 -6.20 8.35 -22.51
CA ARG A 295 -5.16 8.28 -23.55
C ARG A 295 -3.79 8.70 -22.98
N VAL A 296 -2.96 7.71 -22.70
CA VAL A 296 -1.55 7.92 -22.35
C VAL A 296 -0.76 8.19 -23.63
N ILE A 297 0.03 9.26 -23.64
CA ILE A 297 0.73 9.75 -24.84
C ILE A 297 2.24 9.58 -24.79
N ALA A 298 2.83 9.33 -23.61
CA ALA A 298 4.24 9.01 -23.44
C ALA A 298 4.47 8.37 -22.06
N ILE A 299 5.58 7.64 -21.93
CA ILE A 299 6.12 7.20 -20.64
C ILE A 299 7.52 7.80 -20.42
N ALA A 300 7.90 7.98 -19.17
CA ALA A 300 9.25 8.32 -18.78
C ALA A 300 9.81 7.29 -17.79
N LEU A 301 11.13 7.08 -17.84
CA LEU A 301 11.85 6.21 -16.93
C LEU A 301 12.86 7.04 -16.13
N ARG A 302 12.79 6.93 -14.82
CA ARG A 302 13.90 7.23 -13.91
C ARG A 302 14.60 5.90 -13.61
N PRO A 303 15.83 5.68 -14.09
CA PRO A 303 16.48 4.38 -13.94
C PRO A 303 17.00 4.13 -12.52
N SER A 304 17.21 5.17 -11.71
CA SER A 304 17.71 5.08 -10.34
C SER A 304 17.42 6.34 -9.52
N ASP A 305 17.26 6.16 -8.21
CA ASP A 305 17.20 7.20 -7.20
C ASP A 305 18.58 7.74 -6.80
N ALA A 306 19.66 7.00 -7.08
CA ALA A 306 21.02 7.38 -6.74
C ALA A 306 21.64 8.34 -7.77
N ASN A 307 22.19 9.47 -7.28
CA ASN A 307 22.90 10.42 -8.13
C ASN A 307 24.17 9.80 -8.73
N GLY A 308 24.39 10.02 -10.02
CA GLY A 308 25.51 9.47 -10.78
C GLY A 308 25.39 7.98 -11.07
N ALA A 309 24.21 7.37 -10.90
CA ALA A 309 23.97 5.97 -11.29
C ALA A 309 24.08 5.79 -12.80
N ARG A 310 24.58 4.64 -13.22
CA ARG A 310 24.72 4.20 -14.59
C ARG A 310 23.80 3.02 -14.80
N ALA A 311 22.90 3.15 -15.78
CA ALA A 311 22.00 2.09 -16.18
C ALA A 311 22.19 1.75 -17.66
N GLU A 312 21.95 0.50 -18.02
CA GLU A 312 21.86 0.07 -19.42
C GLU A 312 20.51 -0.59 -19.63
N LEU A 313 19.75 -0.06 -20.58
CA LEU A 313 18.37 -0.46 -20.88
C LEU A 313 18.34 -1.15 -22.25
N LYS A 314 18.02 -2.44 -22.29
CA LYS A 314 17.98 -3.25 -23.53
C LYS A 314 16.68 -3.12 -24.29
N SER A 315 15.57 -3.06 -23.57
CA SER A 315 14.24 -2.98 -24.18
C SER A 315 13.23 -2.35 -23.24
N VAL A 316 12.19 -1.76 -23.80
CA VAL A 316 10.98 -1.30 -23.10
C VAL A 316 9.77 -1.73 -23.92
N ARG A 317 8.77 -2.32 -23.29
CA ARG A 317 7.53 -2.78 -23.92
C ARG A 317 6.33 -2.44 -23.07
N ILE A 318 5.25 -1.96 -23.67
CA ILE A 318 3.96 -1.83 -22.98
C ILE A 318 2.97 -2.78 -23.64
N ALA A 319 2.34 -3.65 -22.86
CA ALA A 319 1.48 -4.71 -23.39
C ALA A 319 0.44 -5.21 -22.36
N GLU A 320 -0.42 -6.12 -22.81
CA GLU A 320 -1.52 -6.72 -22.05
C GLU A 320 -1.02 -7.66 -20.93
N LYS A 321 0.18 -8.20 -21.09
CA LYS A 321 0.85 -9.14 -20.19
C LYS A 321 2.33 -8.77 -20.04
N PRO A 322 3.00 -9.23 -18.96
CA PRO A 322 4.46 -9.17 -18.86
C PRO A 322 5.16 -9.66 -20.14
N LYS A 323 6.21 -8.97 -20.57
CA LYS A 323 7.03 -9.32 -21.76
C LYS A 323 8.50 -9.41 -21.38
N GLY A 324 9.26 -10.18 -22.16
CA GLY A 324 10.68 -10.44 -21.91
C GLY A 324 10.93 -11.86 -21.42
N PRO A 325 12.19 -12.27 -21.24
CA PRO A 325 12.52 -13.62 -20.78
C PRO A 325 11.98 -13.90 -19.37
N ALA A 326 12.13 -15.14 -18.93
CA ALA A 326 11.83 -15.52 -17.56
C ALA A 326 12.83 -14.86 -16.60
N GLU A 327 12.38 -14.52 -15.40
CA GLU A 327 13.21 -13.94 -14.34
C GLU A 327 12.83 -14.64 -13.03
N MET A 328 13.78 -15.38 -12.46
CA MET A 328 13.52 -16.20 -11.29
C MET A 328 13.87 -15.45 -10.01
N LYS A 329 12.95 -15.46 -9.06
CA LYS A 329 13.15 -14.91 -7.72
C LYS A 329 12.92 -16.00 -6.69
N VAL A 330 13.93 -16.28 -5.88
CA VAL A 330 13.76 -17.12 -4.69
C VAL A 330 13.09 -16.28 -3.62
N MET A 331 11.80 -16.52 -3.40
CA MET A 331 11.01 -15.84 -2.39
C MET A 331 11.33 -16.33 -0.98
N TYR A 332 11.69 -17.61 -0.86
CA TYR A 332 12.11 -18.21 0.41
C TYR A 332 12.95 -19.45 0.15
N PHE A 333 13.95 -19.68 0.99
CA PHE A 333 14.67 -20.96 1.09
C PHE A 333 15.02 -21.21 2.55
N GLY A 334 14.60 -22.35 3.11
CA GLY A 334 14.83 -22.68 4.51
C GLY A 334 13.91 -23.77 5.05
N LEU A 335 14.02 -24.06 6.34
CA LEU A 335 13.21 -25.09 7.01
C LEU A 335 11.74 -24.65 7.11
N GLU A 336 10.81 -25.56 6.83
CA GLU A 336 9.38 -25.30 6.93
C GLU A 336 8.93 -25.05 8.38
N GLU A 337 9.47 -25.81 9.31
CA GLU A 337 9.19 -25.62 10.73
C GLU A 337 10.23 -24.71 11.36
N ALA A 338 9.79 -23.85 12.28
CA ALA A 338 10.66 -22.92 13.00
C ALA A 338 11.64 -23.65 13.93
N ILE A 339 11.19 -24.76 14.53
CA ILE A 339 11.98 -25.57 15.44
C ILE A 339 12.05 -26.99 14.88
N ASN A 340 13.26 -27.46 14.61
CA ASN A 340 13.52 -28.81 14.13
C ASN A 340 14.41 -29.52 15.16
N ARG A 341 14.08 -30.78 15.50
CA ARG A 341 14.85 -31.57 16.45
C ARG A 341 15.76 -32.55 15.73
N ALA A 342 16.94 -32.78 16.28
CA ALA A 342 17.89 -33.77 15.78
C ALA A 342 17.26 -35.17 15.79
N GLY A 343 17.44 -35.89 14.68
CA GLY A 343 16.87 -37.21 14.45
C GLY A 343 15.37 -37.22 14.11
N GLN A 344 14.75 -36.05 13.92
CA GLN A 344 13.42 -35.93 13.33
C GLN A 344 13.54 -35.51 11.87
N ASP A 345 12.57 -35.95 11.08
CA ASP A 345 12.42 -35.55 9.68
C ASP A 345 12.02 -34.08 9.64
N ALA A 346 12.60 -33.35 8.69
CA ALA A 346 12.35 -31.94 8.49
C ALA A 346 12.21 -31.64 7.00
N ASP A 347 11.39 -30.65 6.71
CA ASP A 347 11.17 -30.19 5.35
C ASP A 347 12.03 -28.96 5.09
N LEU A 348 12.89 -29.05 4.08
CA LEU A 348 13.57 -27.91 3.49
C LEU A 348 12.76 -27.46 2.28
N ILE A 349 12.30 -26.21 2.27
CA ILE A 349 11.45 -25.68 1.21
C ILE A 349 12.15 -24.55 0.44
N CYS A 350 11.80 -24.43 -0.84
CA CYS A 350 12.11 -23.29 -1.70
C CYS A 350 10.82 -22.80 -2.33
N VAL A 351 10.51 -21.51 -2.18
CA VAL A 351 9.43 -20.85 -2.92
C VAL A 351 10.06 -20.07 -4.07
N LEU A 352 9.83 -20.54 -5.30
CA LEU A 352 10.37 -19.94 -6.52
C LEU A 352 9.27 -19.21 -7.28
N GLU A 353 9.48 -17.95 -7.61
CA GLU A 353 8.58 -17.13 -8.41
C GLU A 353 9.24 -16.71 -9.73
N ASN A 354 8.53 -16.85 -10.83
CA ASN A 354 8.85 -16.22 -12.10
C ASN A 354 8.20 -14.84 -12.15
N ILE A 355 9.03 -13.80 -12.08
CA ILE A 355 8.62 -12.39 -12.18
C ILE A 355 8.83 -11.82 -13.60
N GLY A 356 9.27 -12.67 -14.54
CA GLY A 356 9.54 -12.32 -15.92
C GLY A 356 8.31 -12.36 -16.83
N GLY A 357 8.55 -12.25 -18.13
CA GLY A 357 7.48 -12.25 -19.16
C GLY A 357 7.10 -13.63 -19.68
N GLU A 358 8.11 -14.43 -20.01
CA GLU A 358 7.97 -15.79 -20.51
C GLU A 358 7.99 -16.80 -19.35
N PRO A 359 7.34 -17.98 -19.49
CA PRO A 359 7.52 -19.07 -18.55
C PRO A 359 8.98 -19.52 -18.45
N GLY A 360 9.43 -19.87 -17.25
CA GLY A 360 10.75 -20.48 -17.07
C GLY A 360 10.76 -21.92 -17.58
N GLU A 361 11.77 -22.30 -18.38
CA GLU A 361 11.87 -23.63 -18.99
C GLU A 361 13.06 -24.45 -18.47
N GLU A 362 12.85 -25.76 -18.33
CA GLU A 362 13.88 -26.76 -17.99
C GLU A 362 14.68 -26.41 -16.72
N ILE A 363 13.97 -26.02 -15.67
CA ILE A 363 14.54 -25.56 -14.41
C ILE A 363 15.14 -26.76 -13.65
N ASN A 364 16.40 -26.66 -13.25
CA ASN A 364 17.09 -27.61 -12.40
C ASN A 364 17.44 -26.90 -11.08
N LEU A 365 17.04 -27.49 -9.96
CA LEU A 365 17.34 -27.04 -8.61
C LEU A 365 18.30 -28.03 -7.97
N SER A 366 19.39 -27.56 -7.37
CA SER A 366 20.40 -28.39 -6.69
C SER A 366 20.68 -27.84 -5.30
N VAL A 367 20.42 -28.65 -4.26
CA VAL A 367 20.75 -28.29 -2.88
C VAL A 367 22.05 -28.92 -2.42
N LEU A 368 22.92 -28.10 -1.82
CA LEU A 368 24.09 -28.51 -1.07
C LEU A 368 23.77 -28.42 0.42
N LEU A 369 23.68 -29.57 1.07
CA LEU A 369 23.42 -29.68 2.52
C LEU A 369 24.74 -29.63 3.31
N PRO A 370 24.72 -29.10 4.54
CA PRO A 370 25.88 -29.09 5.41
C PRO A 370 26.26 -30.51 5.87
N ALA A 371 27.51 -30.66 6.33
CA ALA A 371 28.02 -31.95 6.76
C ALA A 371 27.18 -32.52 7.92
N GLY A 372 26.69 -33.75 7.76
CA GLY A 372 25.85 -34.43 8.74
C GLY A 372 24.35 -34.31 8.47
N VAL A 373 23.89 -33.37 7.64
CA VAL A 373 22.49 -33.31 7.19
C VAL A 373 22.35 -34.06 5.87
N GLN A 374 21.34 -34.91 5.75
CA GLN A 374 21.12 -35.74 4.56
C GLN A 374 19.68 -35.67 4.09
N VAL A 375 19.45 -35.87 2.79
CA VAL A 375 18.11 -36.15 2.26
C VAL A 375 17.66 -37.55 2.70
N MET A 376 16.36 -37.73 2.86
CA MET A 376 15.75 -39.01 3.22
C MET A 376 15.95 -40.07 2.13
N GLU A 377 15.77 -41.35 2.47
CA GLU A 377 15.91 -42.45 1.51
C GLU A 377 14.96 -42.27 0.31
N GLY A 378 15.49 -42.39 -0.91
CA GLY A 378 14.75 -42.19 -2.16
C GLY A 378 14.60 -40.72 -2.58
N GLU A 379 14.90 -39.76 -1.71
CA GLU A 379 14.91 -38.34 -2.03
C GLU A 379 16.24 -37.94 -2.70
N ARG A 380 16.19 -36.97 -3.61
CA ARG A 380 17.36 -36.45 -4.32
C ARG A 380 17.59 -34.99 -3.96
N THR A 381 18.86 -34.61 -3.85
CA THR A 381 19.26 -33.19 -3.71
C THR A 381 18.94 -32.36 -4.95
N THR A 382 18.71 -33.00 -6.09
CA THR A 382 18.33 -32.32 -7.33
C THR A 382 16.84 -32.50 -7.65
N LYS A 383 16.15 -31.40 -7.99
CA LYS A 383 14.76 -31.38 -8.47
C LYS A 383 14.68 -30.72 -9.85
N LYS A 384 13.63 -31.03 -10.61
CA LYS A 384 13.41 -30.46 -11.95
C LYS A 384 11.98 -29.96 -12.11
N ILE A 385 11.83 -28.79 -12.72
CA ILE A 385 10.53 -28.24 -13.13
C ILE A 385 10.60 -28.02 -14.64
N LYS A 386 9.66 -28.61 -15.38
CA LYS A 386 9.67 -28.50 -16.85
C LYS A 386 9.35 -27.08 -17.31
N VAL A 387 8.29 -26.51 -16.74
CA VAL A 387 7.81 -25.14 -17.02
C VAL A 387 7.33 -24.52 -15.72
N LEU A 388 7.73 -23.28 -15.43
CA LEU A 388 7.21 -22.47 -14.33
C LEU A 388 6.60 -21.17 -14.89
N GLU A 389 5.27 -21.05 -14.81
CA GLU A 389 4.59 -19.83 -15.29
C GLU A 389 4.66 -18.71 -14.25
N LYS A 390 4.30 -18.99 -13.00
CA LYS A 390 4.23 -17.99 -11.92
C LYS A 390 5.00 -18.38 -10.68
N LYS A 391 4.53 -19.35 -9.90
CA LYS A 391 5.10 -19.66 -8.58
C LYS A 391 4.99 -21.15 -8.29
N GLU A 392 6.04 -21.73 -7.71
CA GLU A 392 6.07 -23.13 -7.28
C GLU A 392 6.76 -23.23 -5.92
N GLU A 393 6.28 -24.13 -5.08
CA GLU A 393 6.95 -24.54 -3.86
C GLU A 393 7.62 -25.90 -4.07
N ILE A 394 8.93 -25.97 -3.82
CA ILE A 394 9.74 -27.17 -3.96
C ILE A 394 10.17 -27.62 -2.57
N ARG A 395 10.08 -28.93 -2.32
CA ARG A 395 10.37 -29.54 -1.02
C ARG A 395 11.43 -30.63 -1.12
N TRP A 396 12.31 -30.66 -0.13
CA TRP A 396 13.23 -31.76 0.15
C TRP A 396 12.99 -32.26 1.56
N PHE A 397 12.81 -33.57 1.70
CA PHE A 397 12.77 -34.23 3.00
C PHE A 397 14.20 -34.49 3.47
N ILE A 398 14.60 -33.87 4.59
CA ILE A 398 15.95 -33.96 5.14
C ILE A 398 15.92 -34.38 6.60
N GLN A 399 17.07 -34.85 7.09
CA GLN A 399 17.26 -35.19 8.50
C GLN A 399 18.66 -34.77 8.95
N GLY A 400 18.73 -34.06 10.07
CA GLY A 400 19.95 -33.83 10.83
C GLY A 400 19.99 -34.80 12.02
N PRO A 401 20.84 -35.83 12.05
CA PRO A 401 20.84 -36.86 13.10
C PRO A 401 21.40 -36.34 14.44
N ASN A 402 22.19 -35.27 14.41
CA ASN A 402 22.79 -34.64 15.58
C ASN A 402 22.42 -33.15 15.62
N PRO A 403 22.48 -32.51 16.81
CA PRO A 403 22.34 -31.07 16.90
C PRO A 403 23.37 -30.36 16.02
N ILE A 404 22.91 -29.48 15.14
CA ILE A 404 23.75 -28.76 14.19
C ILE A 404 23.10 -27.44 13.82
N GLN A 405 23.93 -26.41 13.65
CA GLN A 405 23.55 -25.14 13.03
C GLN A 405 24.59 -24.82 11.94
N ASP A 406 24.20 -24.92 10.68
CA ASP A 406 25.10 -24.68 9.54
C ASP A 406 24.29 -24.29 8.29
N ILE A 407 24.94 -23.92 7.20
CA ILE A 407 24.31 -23.31 6.02
C ILE A 407 24.08 -24.35 4.92
N ALA A 408 22.85 -24.45 4.43
CA ALA A 408 22.53 -25.06 3.14
C ALA A 408 22.59 -24.03 2.01
N ARG A 409 22.97 -24.47 0.81
CA ARG A 409 23.00 -23.63 -0.39
C ARG A 409 22.13 -24.23 -1.48
N LEU A 410 21.42 -23.37 -2.20
CA LEU A 410 20.58 -23.74 -3.33
C LEU A 410 21.09 -23.06 -4.59
N GLU A 411 21.24 -23.83 -5.67
CA GLU A 411 21.51 -23.33 -7.01
C GLU A 411 20.35 -23.69 -7.94
N ILE A 412 19.89 -22.72 -8.72
CA ILE A 412 18.79 -22.86 -9.68
C ILE A 412 19.28 -22.41 -11.05
N THR A 413 19.17 -23.30 -12.02
CA THR A 413 19.54 -23.06 -13.42
C THR A 413 18.36 -23.41 -14.33
N GLY A 414 18.35 -22.87 -15.55
CA GLY A 414 17.36 -23.23 -16.56
C GLY A 414 17.71 -22.68 -17.92
N LYS A 415 16.82 -22.85 -18.88
CA LYS A 415 17.12 -22.60 -20.31
C LYS A 415 17.04 -21.12 -20.71
N ASN A 416 16.14 -20.35 -20.10
CA ASN A 416 15.77 -19.01 -20.56
C ASN A 416 15.76 -17.93 -19.45
N PHE A 417 16.58 -18.09 -18.40
CA PHE A 417 16.80 -17.09 -17.36
C PHE A 417 18.22 -17.19 -16.77
N THR A 418 18.69 -16.14 -16.11
CA THR A 418 19.99 -16.10 -15.43
C THR A 418 19.96 -17.00 -14.18
N PRO A 419 20.95 -17.87 -13.94
CA PRO A 419 21.00 -18.70 -12.74
C PRO A 419 20.85 -17.89 -11.45
N VAL A 420 20.09 -18.42 -10.50
CA VAL A 420 19.88 -17.80 -9.19
C VAL A 420 20.27 -18.75 -8.08
N SER A 421 20.68 -18.19 -6.94
CA SER A 421 21.11 -18.96 -5.77
C SER A 421 20.51 -18.40 -4.49
N ALA A 422 20.33 -19.27 -3.50
CA ALA A 422 19.92 -18.90 -2.16
C ALA A 422 20.70 -19.67 -1.10
N SER A 423 20.64 -19.23 0.15
CA SER A 423 21.25 -19.92 1.29
C SER A 423 20.36 -19.82 2.51
N ALA A 424 20.40 -20.85 3.35
CA ALA A 424 19.57 -20.94 4.55
C ALA A 424 20.37 -21.53 5.71
N VAL A 425 20.21 -20.97 6.91
CA VAL A 425 20.71 -21.61 8.13
C VAL A 425 19.78 -22.77 8.48
N LEU A 426 20.32 -23.98 8.50
CA LEU A 426 19.62 -25.16 9.01
C LEU A 426 19.97 -25.33 10.48
N SER A 427 18.96 -25.31 11.35
CA SER A 427 19.13 -25.50 12.79
C SER A 427 18.34 -26.73 13.25
N PHE A 428 19.06 -27.78 13.65
CA PHE A 428 18.52 -28.94 14.35
C PHE A 428 18.96 -28.86 15.80
N THR A 429 18.00 -28.70 16.71
CA THR A 429 18.24 -28.62 18.15
C THR A 429 18.19 -30.00 18.80
N ALA A 430 18.71 -30.16 20.01
CA ALA A 430 18.61 -31.43 20.73
C ALA A 430 17.13 -31.84 20.93
N LYS A 431 16.85 -33.14 20.80
CA LYS A 431 15.52 -33.67 21.03
C LYS A 431 15.09 -33.41 22.47
N ILE A 432 13.92 -32.81 22.63
CA ILE A 432 13.25 -32.64 23.91
C ILE A 432 12.11 -33.67 23.94
N SER A 433 11.97 -34.38 25.05
CA SER A 433 10.80 -35.23 25.28
C SER A 433 10.21 -34.84 26.61
N VAL A 434 8.98 -34.37 26.57
CA VAL A 434 8.23 -33.94 27.75
C VAL A 434 6.91 -34.67 27.74
N SER A 435 6.50 -35.21 28.89
CA SER A 435 5.17 -35.79 28.99
C SER A 435 4.12 -34.69 28.81
N PRO A 436 3.05 -34.91 28.01
CA PRO A 436 1.94 -33.98 27.98
C PRO A 436 1.29 -33.87 29.36
N GLY A 437 0.64 -32.74 29.61
CA GLY A 437 -0.34 -32.66 30.69
C GLY A 437 -1.47 -33.66 30.46
N ILE A 438 -2.17 -34.07 31.52
CA ILE A 438 -3.34 -34.94 31.39
C ILE A 438 -4.55 -34.22 31.98
N VAL A 439 -5.56 -34.03 31.14
CA VAL A 439 -6.83 -33.40 31.49
C VAL A 439 -7.95 -34.34 31.08
N GLU A 440 -8.77 -34.76 32.04
CA GLU A 440 -9.90 -35.66 31.78
C GLU A 440 -9.51 -36.92 30.99
N GLY A 441 -8.31 -37.45 31.26
CA GLY A 441 -7.76 -38.63 30.60
C GLY A 441 -7.21 -38.40 29.19
N LYS A 442 -7.14 -37.15 28.71
CA LYS A 442 -6.59 -36.80 27.40
C LYS A 442 -5.27 -36.02 27.54
N PRO A 443 -4.31 -36.22 26.61
CA PRO A 443 -3.13 -35.37 26.49
C PRO A 443 -3.52 -33.90 26.32
N TYR A 444 -2.78 -33.02 26.99
CA TYR A 444 -3.01 -31.58 27.02
C TYR A 444 -1.68 -30.83 27.13
N VAL A 445 -1.71 -29.51 26.90
CA VAL A 445 -0.55 -28.62 27.06
C VAL A 445 0.12 -28.88 28.42
N PRO A 446 1.45 -29.06 28.51
CA PRO A 446 2.14 -29.22 29.79
C PRO A 446 1.98 -27.98 30.69
N GLU A 447 1.86 -28.17 32.00
CA GLU A 447 1.69 -27.04 32.93
C GLU A 447 2.89 -26.06 32.86
N PRO A 448 2.64 -24.75 32.76
CA PRO A 448 3.70 -23.75 32.70
C PRO A 448 4.56 -23.73 33.96
N LYS A 449 5.84 -23.37 33.79
CA LYS A 449 6.79 -23.12 34.87
C LYS A 449 7.25 -21.65 34.84
N PRO A 450 6.45 -20.71 35.38
CA PRO A 450 6.76 -19.29 35.33
C PRO A 450 8.18 -18.96 35.81
N ALA A 451 8.88 -18.13 35.03
CA ALA A 451 10.19 -17.62 35.37
C ALA A 451 10.11 -16.58 36.49
N LYS A 452 11.07 -16.58 37.40
CA LYS A 452 11.11 -15.56 38.47
C LYS A 452 11.65 -14.22 37.96
N SER A 453 10.81 -13.18 38.10
CA SER A 453 11.10 -11.80 37.70
C SER A 453 10.70 -10.81 38.80
N ASN A 454 11.42 -9.69 38.89
CA ASN A 454 11.03 -8.52 39.70
C ASN A 454 10.37 -7.42 38.85
N TYR A 455 10.15 -7.70 37.56
CA TYR A 455 9.59 -6.79 36.57
C TYR A 455 8.25 -7.34 36.09
N LEU A 456 7.29 -6.43 35.90
CA LEU A 456 6.07 -6.74 35.16
C LEU A 456 6.32 -6.47 33.68
N VAL A 457 6.77 -7.50 32.96
CA VAL A 457 6.91 -7.44 31.51
C VAL A 457 5.55 -7.78 30.90
N GLY A 458 4.95 -6.85 30.16
CA GLY A 458 3.74 -7.10 29.40
C GLY A 458 4.03 -7.20 27.91
N ALA A 459 3.10 -7.80 27.17
CA ALA A 459 3.07 -7.69 25.72
C ALA A 459 1.66 -7.31 25.26
N TYR A 460 1.55 -6.45 24.27
CA TYR A 460 0.28 -6.25 23.58
C TYR A 460 -0.11 -7.52 22.83
N TYR A 461 -1.40 -7.76 22.65
CA TYR A 461 -1.91 -8.97 22.01
C TYR A 461 -2.95 -8.57 20.98
N PHE A 462 -2.67 -8.89 19.70
CA PHE A 462 -3.56 -8.62 18.59
C PHE A 462 -4.45 -9.84 18.27
N PRO A 463 -5.78 -9.72 18.43
CA PRO A 463 -6.73 -10.80 18.16
C PRO A 463 -7.17 -10.86 16.68
N GLY A 464 -6.22 -10.93 15.75
CA GLY A 464 -6.49 -10.91 14.30
C GLY A 464 -6.50 -12.27 13.59
N TRP A 465 -6.19 -13.36 14.29
CA TRP A 465 -5.73 -14.62 13.67
C TRP A 465 -6.80 -15.71 13.63
N LYS A 466 -8.07 -15.32 13.69
CA LYS A 466 -9.22 -16.20 13.52
C LYS A 466 -9.78 -16.05 12.12
N GLN A 467 -10.05 -17.18 11.47
CA GLN A 467 -10.67 -17.22 10.15
C GLN A 467 -11.95 -16.37 10.09
N GLY A 468 -12.02 -15.45 9.12
CA GLY A 468 -13.15 -14.53 8.92
C GLY A 468 -13.24 -13.34 9.89
N ALA A 469 -12.37 -13.22 10.90
CA ALA A 469 -12.43 -12.12 11.87
C ALA A 469 -11.73 -10.83 11.39
N HIS A 470 -10.61 -10.97 10.67
CA HIS A 470 -9.82 -9.89 10.07
C HIS A 470 -9.21 -10.39 8.73
N LYS A 471 -8.15 -9.75 8.21
CA LYS A 471 -7.38 -10.23 7.04
C LYS A 471 -6.70 -11.60 7.22
N GLY A 472 -6.67 -12.13 8.46
CA GLY A 472 -6.24 -13.49 8.76
C GLY A 472 -4.80 -13.83 8.36
N TRP A 473 -4.50 -15.13 8.33
CA TRP A 473 -3.18 -15.65 8.01
C TRP A 473 -2.80 -15.51 6.54
N ALA A 474 -3.75 -15.39 5.62
CA ALA A 474 -3.44 -15.36 4.20
C ALA A 474 -2.58 -14.18 3.78
N ALA A 475 -2.78 -13.02 4.42
CA ALA A 475 -1.92 -11.85 4.19
C ALA A 475 -0.46 -12.08 4.61
N ILE A 476 -0.23 -12.99 5.57
CA ILE A 476 1.09 -13.30 6.13
C ILE A 476 1.80 -14.38 5.33
N LYS A 477 1.08 -15.25 4.61
CA LYS A 477 1.69 -16.36 3.85
C LYS A 477 2.72 -15.95 2.80
N ASN A 478 2.66 -14.72 2.31
CA ASN A 478 3.67 -14.17 1.41
C ASN A 478 4.96 -13.71 2.13
N PHE A 479 4.99 -13.81 3.45
CA PHE A 479 6.10 -13.53 4.36
C PHE A 479 6.42 -14.81 5.17
N PRO A 480 6.88 -15.87 4.50
CA PRO A 480 7.04 -17.20 5.10
C PRO A 480 7.99 -17.26 6.29
N GLU A 481 8.91 -16.30 6.42
CA GLU A 481 9.77 -16.13 7.59
C GLU A 481 8.99 -15.85 8.88
N ARG A 482 7.73 -15.38 8.77
CA ARG A 482 6.86 -15.05 9.91
C ARG A 482 6.01 -16.21 10.42
N LYS A 483 6.08 -17.41 9.82
CA LYS A 483 5.25 -18.55 10.25
C LYS A 483 5.46 -18.83 11.76
N PRO A 484 4.41 -18.82 12.59
CA PRO A 484 4.53 -19.11 14.01
C PRO A 484 4.99 -20.55 14.27
N VAL A 485 5.62 -20.80 15.40
CA VAL A 485 5.98 -22.15 15.87
C VAL A 485 4.73 -23.03 16.05
N LEU A 486 3.56 -22.44 16.37
CA LEU A 486 2.28 -23.15 16.42
C LEU A 486 1.69 -23.46 15.04
N GLY A 487 2.35 -23.05 13.96
CA GLY A 487 1.79 -23.06 12.61
C GLY A 487 0.77 -21.94 12.43
N TRP A 488 -0.06 -22.07 11.40
CA TRP A 488 -1.16 -21.13 11.13
C TRP A 488 -2.33 -21.48 12.06
N TYR A 489 -2.18 -21.25 13.36
CA TYR A 489 -3.14 -21.74 14.35
C TYR A 489 -4.51 -21.06 14.23
N GLN A 490 -5.57 -21.75 14.68
CA GLN A 490 -6.90 -21.17 14.80
C GLN A 490 -7.04 -20.42 16.14
N GLU A 491 -6.95 -19.09 16.10
CA GLU A 491 -7.01 -18.28 17.32
C GLU A 491 -8.39 -18.30 18.01
N GLY A 492 -8.36 -18.21 19.35
CA GLY A 492 -9.56 -18.19 20.19
C GLY A 492 -9.94 -19.56 20.74
N GLU A 493 -9.17 -20.61 20.44
CA GLU A 493 -9.24 -21.90 21.10
C GLU A 493 -8.46 -21.86 22.44
N PRO A 494 -8.96 -22.46 23.54
CA PRO A 494 -8.30 -22.40 24.85
C PRO A 494 -6.90 -23.04 24.90
N ASP A 495 -6.64 -24.07 24.10
CA ASP A 495 -5.35 -24.76 24.03
C ASP A 495 -4.27 -23.90 23.37
N ILE A 496 -4.64 -23.07 22.38
CA ILE A 496 -3.77 -22.03 21.82
C ILE A 496 -3.38 -21.01 22.90
N ALA A 497 -4.38 -20.50 23.65
CA ALA A 497 -4.10 -19.59 24.76
C ALA A 497 -3.20 -20.24 25.83
N ASP A 498 -3.37 -21.53 26.12
CA ASP A 498 -2.52 -22.27 27.06
C ASP A 498 -1.07 -22.41 26.56
N TRP A 499 -0.84 -22.58 25.26
CA TRP A 499 0.51 -22.53 24.68
C TRP A 499 1.13 -21.12 24.76
N HIS A 500 0.37 -20.08 24.42
CA HIS A 500 0.83 -18.70 24.53
C HIS A 500 1.20 -18.36 25.98
N ILE A 501 0.34 -18.71 26.94
CA ILE A 501 0.61 -18.51 28.37
C ILE A 501 1.85 -19.27 28.79
N LYS A 502 1.98 -20.55 28.40
CA LYS A 502 3.15 -21.36 28.73
C LYS A 502 4.43 -20.66 28.32
N TRP A 503 4.54 -20.28 27.05
CA TRP A 503 5.73 -19.65 26.52
C TRP A 503 5.97 -18.26 27.13
N ALA A 504 4.92 -17.46 27.28
CA ALA A 504 5.01 -16.13 27.87
C ALA A 504 5.58 -16.17 29.29
N VAL A 505 4.97 -16.94 30.20
CA VAL A 505 5.36 -16.96 31.62
C VAL A 505 6.70 -17.67 31.82
N GLU A 506 7.01 -18.69 31.00
CA GLU A 506 8.32 -19.34 31.01
C GLU A 506 9.43 -18.42 30.48
N HIS A 507 9.13 -17.27 29.89
CA HIS A 507 10.13 -16.28 29.47
C HIS A 507 10.07 -14.97 30.26
N GLY A 508 9.25 -14.92 31.32
CA GLY A 508 9.18 -13.76 32.22
C GLY A 508 8.13 -12.72 31.86
N ILE A 509 7.31 -12.97 30.83
CA ILE A 509 6.13 -12.15 30.54
C ILE A 509 5.08 -12.41 31.63
N SER A 510 4.60 -11.32 32.22
CA SER A 510 3.72 -11.29 33.38
C SER A 510 2.26 -10.99 33.01
N PHE A 511 2.02 -10.32 31.87
CA PHE A 511 0.66 -10.03 31.41
C PHE A 511 0.55 -9.82 29.91
N PHE A 512 -0.67 -9.98 29.37
CA PHE A 512 -1.03 -9.51 28.04
C PHE A 512 -1.96 -8.28 28.10
N ALA A 513 -1.70 -7.27 27.28
CA ALA A 513 -2.60 -6.17 27.02
C ALA A 513 -3.39 -6.48 25.75
N TYR A 514 -4.62 -6.98 25.90
CA TYR A 514 -5.44 -7.37 24.74
C TYR A 514 -5.99 -6.14 24.04
N ASP A 515 -5.72 -6.05 22.74
CA ASP A 515 -6.44 -5.12 21.88
C ASP A 515 -7.92 -5.47 21.90
N TRP A 516 -8.73 -4.45 22.13
CA TRP A 516 -10.13 -4.61 22.41
C TRP A 516 -10.92 -3.46 21.78
N TYR A 517 -11.97 -3.82 21.04
CA TYR A 517 -12.66 -2.89 20.15
C TYR A 517 -14.09 -2.66 20.63
N TRP A 518 -14.46 -1.38 20.69
CA TRP A 518 -15.81 -0.93 21.02
C TRP A 518 -16.18 0.33 20.26
N ASP A 519 -17.34 0.32 19.59
CA ASP A 519 -18.01 1.49 19.03
C ASP A 519 -19.48 1.50 19.47
N ARG A 520 -19.84 2.40 20.39
CA ARG A 520 -21.23 2.65 20.83
C ARG A 520 -22.00 1.40 21.32
N GLY A 521 -21.28 0.36 21.74
CA GLY A 521 -21.81 -0.92 22.19
C GLY A 521 -21.62 -2.09 21.24
N ALA A 522 -21.20 -1.85 19.99
CA ALA A 522 -20.71 -2.90 19.10
C ALA A 522 -19.31 -3.33 19.54
N ARG A 523 -19.01 -4.63 19.47
CA ARG A 523 -17.70 -5.22 19.79
C ARG A 523 -17.18 -6.03 18.62
N GLN A 524 -15.87 -6.04 18.45
CA GLN A 524 -15.17 -6.81 17.42
C GLN A 524 -13.88 -7.41 17.99
N LEU A 525 -13.37 -8.45 17.34
CA LEU A 525 -12.09 -9.12 17.64
C LEU A 525 -11.89 -9.50 19.12
N ASP A 526 -12.94 -9.89 19.84
CA ASP A 526 -12.82 -10.24 21.27
C ASP A 526 -12.64 -11.74 21.54
N HIS A 527 -12.53 -12.57 20.49
CA HIS A 527 -12.47 -14.03 20.61
C HIS A 527 -11.23 -14.53 21.33
N ALA A 528 -10.06 -13.91 21.11
CA ALA A 528 -8.82 -14.36 21.76
C ALA A 528 -8.91 -14.21 23.29
N LEU A 529 -9.50 -13.10 23.77
CA LEU A 529 -9.74 -12.90 25.20
C LEU A 529 -10.90 -13.76 25.71
N ASN A 530 -12.09 -13.66 25.11
CA ASN A 530 -13.31 -14.27 25.65
C ASN A 530 -13.38 -15.79 25.49
N ASN A 531 -12.87 -16.32 24.37
CA ASN A 531 -12.92 -17.75 24.06
C ASN A 531 -11.60 -18.47 24.29
N GLY A 532 -10.47 -17.77 24.10
CA GLY A 532 -9.14 -18.30 24.40
C GLY A 532 -8.79 -18.11 25.88
N TYR A 533 -8.25 -16.95 26.23
CA TYR A 533 -7.63 -16.68 27.54
C TYR A 533 -8.58 -16.86 28.72
N LEU A 534 -9.81 -16.33 28.70
CA LEU A 534 -10.70 -16.46 29.87
C LEU A 534 -11.15 -17.91 30.12
N LYS A 535 -11.03 -18.78 29.12
CA LYS A 535 -11.33 -20.23 29.19
C LYS A 535 -10.07 -21.09 29.29
N SER A 536 -8.88 -20.48 29.29
CA SER A 536 -7.61 -21.19 29.44
C SER A 536 -7.51 -21.82 30.82
N ARG A 537 -6.85 -22.98 30.90
CA ARG A 537 -6.57 -23.66 32.18
C ARG A 537 -5.41 -23.00 32.93
N TYR A 538 -4.55 -22.30 32.21
CA TYR A 538 -3.34 -21.68 32.72
C TYR A 538 -3.43 -20.17 32.94
N ARG A 539 -4.58 -19.53 32.70
CA ARG A 539 -4.80 -18.09 32.96
C ARG A 539 -4.31 -17.61 34.32
N LYS A 540 -4.39 -18.46 35.37
CA LYS A 540 -3.87 -18.18 36.73
C LYS A 540 -2.39 -17.76 36.78
N TYR A 541 -1.60 -18.04 35.74
CA TYR A 541 -0.17 -17.73 35.66
C TYR A 541 0.16 -16.41 34.97
N LEU A 542 -0.76 -15.86 34.19
CA LEU A 542 -0.52 -14.68 33.34
C LEU A 542 -1.63 -13.68 33.57
N MET A 543 -1.33 -12.45 33.98
CA MET A 543 -2.34 -11.42 34.11
C MET A 543 -2.81 -10.90 32.74
N PHE A 544 -3.88 -10.11 32.73
CA PHE A 544 -4.29 -9.39 31.51
C PHE A 544 -4.84 -8.00 31.81
N CYS A 545 -4.76 -7.11 30.82
CA CYS A 545 -5.50 -5.84 30.81
C CYS A 545 -6.08 -5.56 29.44
N ILE A 546 -6.83 -4.46 29.33
CA ILE A 546 -7.46 -4.02 28.09
C ILE A 546 -6.65 -2.88 27.48
N CYS A 547 -6.29 -3.02 26.21
CA CYS A 547 -5.92 -1.93 25.31
C CYS A 547 -7.17 -1.56 24.49
N TRP A 548 -7.86 -0.49 24.85
CA TRP A 548 -9.02 -0.04 24.10
C TRP A 548 -8.57 0.64 22.81
N CYS A 549 -8.67 -0.10 21.71
CA CYS A 549 -8.38 0.32 20.34
C CYS A 549 -9.52 1.21 19.81
N ASN A 550 -9.61 2.43 20.35
CA ASN A 550 -10.71 3.36 20.14
C ASN A 550 -10.54 4.30 18.93
N HIS A 551 -9.78 3.89 17.91
CA HIS A 551 -9.54 4.65 16.67
C HIS A 551 -10.76 4.65 15.72
N ASN A 552 -11.95 4.85 16.28
CA ASN A 552 -13.23 4.93 15.59
C ASN A 552 -13.37 6.26 14.83
N PRO A 553 -14.38 6.38 13.93
CA PRO A 553 -14.76 7.66 13.34
C PRO A 553 -15.07 8.74 14.38
N ASP A 554 -15.00 10.00 13.96
CA ASP A 554 -15.33 11.15 14.81
C ASP A 554 -16.76 11.05 15.38
N LYS A 555 -16.96 11.61 16.58
CA LYS A 555 -18.24 11.67 17.32
C LYS A 555 -18.76 10.31 17.77
N THR A 556 -17.84 9.41 18.11
CA THR A 556 -18.17 8.09 18.68
C THR A 556 -17.96 8.05 20.20
N SER A 557 -17.15 8.96 20.75
CA SER A 557 -16.95 9.09 22.20
C SER A 557 -17.89 10.12 22.83
N SER A 558 -18.52 9.75 23.93
CA SER A 558 -19.34 10.64 24.77
C SER A 558 -19.29 10.18 26.22
N GLU A 559 -19.67 11.04 27.18
CA GLU A 559 -19.74 10.63 28.59
C GLU A 559 -20.62 9.37 28.76
N GLN A 560 -21.78 9.34 28.10
CA GLN A 560 -22.68 8.19 28.16
C GLN A 560 -22.01 6.91 27.64
N ASP A 561 -21.25 7.02 26.55
CA ASP A 561 -20.57 5.85 25.97
C ASP A 561 -19.40 5.37 26.83
N LEU A 562 -18.58 6.30 27.34
CA LEU A 562 -17.49 6.00 28.27
C LEU A 562 -17.99 5.29 29.54
N LEU A 563 -19.14 5.70 30.08
CA LEU A 563 -19.77 5.00 31.20
C LEU A 563 -20.37 3.65 30.80
N LYS A 564 -20.90 3.53 29.58
CA LYS A 564 -21.45 2.27 29.06
C LYS A 564 -20.35 1.22 28.89
N VAL A 565 -19.22 1.59 28.28
CA VAL A 565 -18.08 0.69 28.12
C VAL A 565 -17.42 0.34 29.46
N THR A 566 -17.34 1.29 30.41
CA THR A 566 -16.83 1.02 31.76
C THR A 566 -17.69 0.00 32.50
N ASN A 567 -19.02 0.13 32.44
CA ASN A 567 -19.93 -0.86 33.03
C ASN A 567 -19.78 -2.24 32.38
N TYR A 568 -19.52 -2.28 31.07
CA TYR A 568 -19.23 -3.53 30.38
C TYR A 568 -17.95 -4.17 30.94
N TRP A 569 -16.85 -3.42 31.08
CA TRP A 569 -15.62 -3.97 31.63
C TRP A 569 -15.75 -4.39 33.10
N LEU A 570 -16.46 -3.62 33.93
CA LEU A 570 -16.74 -3.99 35.33
C LEU A 570 -17.49 -5.32 35.45
N LYS A 571 -18.44 -5.55 34.54
CA LYS A 571 -19.26 -6.77 34.52
C LYS A 571 -18.48 -7.98 34.03
N ASN A 572 -17.62 -7.82 33.02
CA ASN A 572 -17.06 -8.95 32.29
C ASN A 572 -15.57 -9.21 32.54
N TYR A 573 -14.80 -8.23 33.05
CA TYR A 573 -13.33 -8.31 33.08
C TYR A 573 -12.69 -7.86 34.39
N PHE A 574 -13.00 -6.67 34.92
CA PHE A 574 -12.21 -6.08 36.02
C PHE A 574 -12.21 -6.91 37.31
N LYS A 575 -13.25 -7.73 37.51
CA LYS A 575 -13.42 -8.60 38.67
C LYS A 575 -12.66 -9.92 38.55
N GLU A 576 -12.11 -10.23 37.38
CA GLU A 576 -11.26 -11.40 37.23
C GLU A 576 -10.01 -11.24 38.13
N PRO A 577 -9.60 -12.30 38.84
CA PRO A 577 -8.46 -12.21 39.77
C PRO A 577 -7.15 -11.89 39.04
N GLU A 578 -7.02 -12.33 37.79
CA GLU A 578 -5.85 -12.09 36.93
C GLU A 578 -5.90 -10.75 36.18
N TYR A 579 -6.92 -9.91 36.39
CA TYR A 579 -6.94 -8.58 35.79
C TYR A 579 -5.87 -7.68 36.43
N LEU A 580 -4.99 -7.11 35.62
CA LEU A 580 -3.89 -6.25 36.06
C LEU A 580 -4.44 -5.01 36.78
N LYS A 581 -3.89 -4.75 37.97
CA LYS A 581 -4.25 -3.60 38.80
C LYS A 581 -2.97 -2.89 39.26
N ILE A 582 -3.00 -1.55 39.27
CA ILE A 582 -1.98 -0.70 39.87
C ILE A 582 -2.66 0.08 41.00
N ASP A 583 -2.13 0.03 42.22
CA ASP A 583 -2.73 0.65 43.40
C ASP A 583 -4.21 0.24 43.61
N ASN A 584 -4.54 -1.04 43.35
CA ASN A 584 -5.92 -1.57 43.36
C ASN A 584 -6.90 -0.87 42.39
N LYS A 585 -6.40 -0.26 41.31
CA LYS A 585 -7.19 0.26 40.20
C LYS A 585 -7.00 -0.64 38.97
N PRO A 586 -8.07 -1.14 38.33
CA PRO A 586 -7.97 -1.84 37.05
C PRO A 586 -7.26 -0.96 36.02
N VAL A 587 -6.33 -1.54 35.27
CA VAL A 587 -5.56 -0.83 34.23
C VAL A 587 -6.28 -0.92 32.89
N VAL A 588 -6.49 0.23 32.24
CA VAL A 588 -6.91 0.31 30.84
C VAL A 588 -5.94 1.22 30.07
N ILE A 589 -5.43 0.71 28.96
CA ILE A 589 -4.62 1.48 28.00
C ILE A 589 -5.58 2.03 26.94
N ILE A 590 -5.48 3.32 26.65
CA ILE A 590 -6.27 4.00 25.61
C ILE A 590 -5.37 4.21 24.40
N PHE A 591 -5.71 3.55 23.28
CA PHE A 591 -4.91 3.55 22.06
C PHE A 591 -4.91 4.91 21.35
N SER A 592 -6.07 5.57 21.26
CA SER A 592 -6.24 6.89 20.63
C SER A 592 -6.85 7.89 21.61
N PRO A 593 -6.06 8.41 22.58
CA PRO A 593 -6.57 9.40 23.52
C PRO A 593 -7.02 10.69 22.82
N ASP A 594 -6.38 11.06 21.71
CA ASP A 594 -6.70 12.21 20.87
C ASP A 594 -8.15 12.18 20.34
N ARG A 595 -8.71 10.98 20.09
CA ARG A 595 -10.10 10.83 19.62
C ARG A 595 -11.10 11.20 20.70
N ILE A 596 -10.83 10.85 21.96
CA ILE A 596 -11.65 11.26 23.10
C ILE A 596 -11.56 12.78 23.27
N THR A 597 -10.35 13.34 23.22
CA THR A 597 -10.12 14.79 23.29
C THR A 597 -10.86 15.54 22.18
N LYS A 598 -10.82 15.04 20.94
CA LYS A 598 -11.47 15.66 19.79
C LYS A 598 -13.00 15.68 19.93
N ASP A 599 -13.58 14.60 20.43
CA ASP A 599 -15.04 14.48 20.57
C ASP A 599 -15.61 15.25 21.77
N MET A 600 -14.87 15.26 22.88
CA MET A 600 -15.39 15.75 24.16
C MET A 600 -14.71 17.04 24.65
N GLY A 601 -13.46 17.29 24.26
CA GLY A 601 -12.60 18.29 24.85
C GLY A 601 -12.13 17.92 26.26
N VAL A 602 -11.08 18.60 26.73
CA VAL A 602 -10.39 18.29 28.00
C VAL A 602 -11.33 18.26 29.20
N GLU A 603 -12.18 19.29 29.35
CA GLU A 603 -13.06 19.42 30.52
C GLU A 603 -14.10 18.29 30.63
N LYS A 604 -14.75 17.93 29.52
CA LYS A 604 -15.77 16.87 29.54
C LYS A 604 -15.13 15.49 29.66
N ALA A 605 -13.97 15.26 29.04
CA ALA A 605 -13.20 14.03 29.22
C ALA A 605 -12.85 13.81 30.70
N LYS A 606 -12.35 14.87 31.37
CA LYS A 606 -12.06 14.85 32.80
C LYS A 606 -13.25 14.46 33.67
N ILE A 607 -14.41 15.06 33.41
CA ILE A 607 -15.66 14.75 34.15
C ILE A 607 -16.05 13.28 33.90
N ALA A 608 -15.96 12.80 32.66
CA ALA A 608 -16.30 11.42 32.32
C ALA A 608 -15.35 10.42 32.99
N PHE A 609 -14.03 10.66 32.96
CA PHE A 609 -13.04 9.81 33.61
C PHE A 609 -13.25 9.73 35.12
N GLU A 610 -13.59 10.84 35.79
CA GLU A 610 -13.91 10.78 37.21
C GLU A 610 -15.17 9.96 37.49
N LYS A 611 -16.21 10.07 36.66
CA LYS A 611 -17.40 9.22 36.78
C LYS A 611 -17.09 7.74 36.51
N MET A 612 -16.19 7.42 35.58
CA MET A 612 -15.71 6.04 35.37
C MET A 612 -15.00 5.51 36.63
N ARG A 613 -14.17 6.34 37.28
CA ARG A 613 -13.52 6.00 38.56
C ARG A 613 -14.54 5.80 39.68
N GLU A 614 -15.59 6.62 39.75
CA GLU A 614 -16.68 6.44 40.71
C GLU A 614 -17.41 5.11 40.52
N LEU A 615 -17.68 4.69 39.28
CA LEU A 615 -18.25 3.37 39.00
C LEU A 615 -17.35 2.26 39.53
N CYS A 616 -16.04 2.35 39.29
CA CYS A 616 -15.09 1.36 39.80
C CYS A 616 -15.02 1.35 41.33
N ARG A 617 -15.06 2.53 41.98
CA ARG A 617 -15.07 2.63 43.45
C ARG A 617 -16.30 1.99 44.09
N LYS A 618 -17.47 2.10 43.46
CA LYS A 618 -18.70 1.45 43.92
C LYS A 618 -18.60 -0.08 43.91
N GLU A 619 -17.76 -0.64 43.04
CA GLU A 619 -17.53 -2.08 42.90
C GLU A 619 -16.32 -2.57 43.72
N GLY A 620 -15.75 -1.74 44.60
CA GLY A 620 -14.68 -2.12 45.54
C GLY A 620 -13.25 -1.84 45.08
N PHE A 621 -13.06 -1.21 43.92
CA PHE A 621 -11.74 -0.77 43.45
C PHE A 621 -11.36 0.59 44.05
N SER A 622 -10.07 0.96 44.00
CA SER A 622 -9.62 2.28 44.42
C SER A 622 -9.86 3.38 43.35
N GLY A 623 -10.39 3.00 42.19
CA GLY A 623 -10.62 3.86 41.02
C GLY A 623 -10.38 3.07 39.74
N LEU A 624 -10.01 3.78 38.68
CA LEU A 624 -9.59 3.27 37.37
C LEU A 624 -8.22 3.89 37.05
N TYR A 625 -7.30 3.09 36.52
CA TYR A 625 -5.96 3.53 36.10
C TYR A 625 -5.93 3.62 34.58
N LEU A 626 -5.78 4.84 34.04
CA LEU A 626 -5.80 5.10 32.61
C LEU A 626 -4.39 5.43 32.10
N ALA A 627 -3.88 4.63 31.18
CA ALA A 627 -2.65 4.91 30.45
C ALA A 627 -2.96 5.37 29.03
N ALA A 628 -2.37 6.47 28.58
CA ALA A 628 -2.56 7.03 27.24
C ALA A 628 -1.41 6.64 26.31
N CYS A 629 -1.70 6.09 25.13
CA CYS A 629 -0.73 5.99 24.05
C CYS A 629 -0.45 7.37 23.45
N ALA A 630 0.79 7.87 23.54
CA ALA A 630 1.16 9.18 23.04
C ALA A 630 2.60 9.26 22.51
N TYR A 631 2.82 10.23 21.63
CA TYR A 631 4.14 10.65 21.14
C TYR A 631 4.70 11.81 21.98
N PRO A 632 6.01 12.10 21.91
CA PRO A 632 6.60 13.27 22.57
C PRO A 632 5.91 14.58 22.21
N GLY A 633 5.85 15.47 23.19
CA GLY A 633 5.22 16.79 23.11
C GLY A 633 4.71 17.22 24.47
N LYS A 634 5.39 18.18 25.12
CA LYS A 634 5.03 18.63 26.47
C LYS A 634 3.57 19.07 26.58
N GLY A 635 3.08 19.89 25.64
CA GLY A 635 1.68 20.33 25.63
C GLY A 635 0.68 19.20 25.46
N THR A 636 1.04 18.15 24.70
CA THR A 636 0.23 16.92 24.58
C THR A 636 0.10 16.23 25.93
N VAL A 637 1.22 16.04 26.63
CA VAL A 637 1.23 15.36 27.94
C VAL A 637 0.56 16.21 29.04
N GLU A 638 0.66 17.53 28.97
CA GLU A 638 -0.10 18.45 29.83
C GLU A 638 -1.61 18.27 29.64
N ALA A 639 -2.08 18.23 28.39
CA ALA A 639 -3.50 18.00 28.09
C ALA A 639 -3.98 16.64 28.62
N LEU A 640 -3.23 15.56 28.42
CA LEU A 640 -3.56 14.23 28.95
C LEU A 640 -3.63 14.24 30.49
N LYS A 641 -2.71 14.94 31.16
CA LYS A 641 -2.75 15.09 32.61
C LYS A 641 -3.99 15.86 33.06
N GLU A 642 -4.37 16.92 32.35
CA GLU A 642 -5.55 17.73 32.65
C GLU A 642 -6.86 16.96 32.46
N GLU A 643 -6.93 16.13 31.41
CA GLU A 643 -8.00 15.14 31.19
C GLU A 643 -8.06 14.10 32.31
N GLY A 644 -6.93 13.85 32.96
CA GLY A 644 -6.83 12.99 34.13
C GLY A 644 -6.41 11.58 33.78
N TYR A 645 -5.52 11.37 32.81
CA TYR A 645 -4.78 10.11 32.69
C TYR A 645 -3.82 9.91 33.89
N ASP A 646 -3.55 8.66 34.24
CA ASP A 646 -2.63 8.29 35.32
C ASP A 646 -1.20 8.08 34.79
N ALA A 647 -1.05 7.63 33.53
CA ALA A 647 0.24 7.38 32.89
C ALA A 647 0.21 7.63 31.38
N VAL A 648 1.39 7.64 30.78
CA VAL A 648 1.63 7.63 29.33
C VAL A 648 2.42 6.38 28.94
N THR A 649 2.17 5.85 27.75
CA THR A 649 2.95 4.80 27.08
C THR A 649 2.94 5.11 25.58
N GLY A 650 3.55 4.26 24.77
CA GLY A 650 3.22 4.14 23.35
C GLY A 650 2.54 2.80 23.06
N TYR A 651 1.89 2.72 21.89
CA TYR A 651 1.57 1.43 21.29
C TYR A 651 2.81 0.92 20.53
N ASN A 652 3.26 1.68 19.52
CA ASN A 652 4.59 1.59 18.92
C ASN A 652 5.11 2.97 18.49
N TYR A 653 6.38 3.03 18.12
CA TYR A 653 7.05 4.18 17.49
C TYR A 653 7.86 3.74 16.25
N PRO A 654 7.21 3.28 15.17
CA PRO A 654 7.87 2.59 14.06
C PRO A 654 9.02 3.39 13.45
N SER A 655 8.88 4.72 13.39
CA SER A 655 9.82 5.67 12.78
C SER A 655 10.82 6.29 13.76
N ALA A 656 10.88 5.85 15.03
CA ALA A 656 11.79 6.41 16.04
C ALA A 656 13.25 6.41 15.58
N GLY A 657 13.88 7.59 15.52
CA GLY A 657 15.27 7.74 15.05
C GLY A 657 15.48 7.56 13.54
N ALA A 658 14.43 7.36 12.73
CA ALA A 658 14.54 7.32 11.27
C ALA A 658 14.68 8.73 10.66
N ASN A 659 15.30 8.85 9.50
CA ASN A 659 15.35 10.13 8.77
C ASN A 659 13.99 10.42 8.10
N SER A 660 13.65 11.70 8.03
CA SER A 660 12.39 12.14 7.40
C SER A 660 12.34 11.75 5.92
N GLY A 661 11.23 11.15 5.49
CA GLY A 661 10.98 10.77 4.11
C GLY A 661 11.52 9.39 3.69
N GLU A 662 12.29 8.71 4.55
CA GLU A 662 12.75 7.35 4.29
C GLU A 662 11.65 6.31 4.57
N LYS A 663 11.54 5.30 3.69
CA LYS A 663 10.61 4.16 3.87
C LYS A 663 11.27 2.94 4.51
N THR A 664 12.59 2.95 4.65
CA THR A 664 13.35 1.86 5.24
C THR A 664 14.38 2.46 6.18
N SER A 665 14.52 1.93 7.39
CA SER A 665 15.53 2.43 8.33
C SER A 665 16.18 1.27 9.10
N PRO A 666 17.49 1.30 9.37
CA PRO A 666 18.13 0.29 10.21
C PRO A 666 17.49 0.22 11.61
N TYR A 667 17.34 -0.99 12.14
CA TYR A 667 16.78 -1.20 13.48
C TYR A 667 17.67 -0.62 14.60
N ASP A 668 18.99 -0.51 14.40
CA ASP A 668 19.89 0.10 15.39
C ASP A 668 19.51 1.56 15.73
N LEU A 669 18.89 2.28 14.79
CA LEU A 669 18.39 3.64 15.04
C LEU A 669 17.12 3.64 15.91
N ALA A 670 16.29 2.59 15.82
CA ALA A 670 15.09 2.46 16.65
C ALA A 670 15.46 2.34 18.13
N ILE A 671 16.49 1.55 18.46
CA ILE A 671 16.96 1.34 19.84
C ILE A 671 17.21 2.67 20.56
N GLN A 672 17.95 3.58 19.92
CA GLN A 672 18.24 4.90 20.49
C GLN A 672 17.05 5.85 20.41
N GLY A 673 16.26 5.77 19.33
CA GLY A 673 15.06 6.59 19.15
C GLY A 673 14.00 6.33 20.22
N TYR A 674 13.74 5.06 20.54
CA TYR A 674 12.82 4.68 21.61
C TYR A 674 13.30 5.19 22.97
N ASN A 675 14.58 4.96 23.30
CA ASN A 675 15.15 5.48 24.55
C ASN A 675 15.03 7.01 24.66
N ALA A 676 15.25 7.74 23.56
CA ALA A 676 15.08 9.19 23.54
C ALA A 676 13.62 9.60 23.78
N ILE A 677 12.65 8.90 23.19
CA ILE A 677 11.21 9.15 23.41
C ILE A 677 10.84 8.94 24.89
N TRP A 678 11.28 7.83 25.49
CA TRP A 678 11.00 7.54 26.90
C TRP A 678 11.56 8.61 27.84
N GLU A 679 12.84 8.95 27.67
CA GLU A 679 13.54 9.96 28.47
C GLU A 679 12.95 11.36 28.27
N GLU A 680 12.49 11.69 27.05
CA GLU A 680 11.84 12.97 26.79
C GLU A 680 10.49 13.08 27.51
N ILE A 681 9.61 12.08 27.34
CA ILE A 681 8.28 12.11 27.95
C ILE A 681 8.38 12.09 29.49
N ALA A 682 9.23 11.21 30.05
CA ALA A 682 9.45 11.16 31.49
C ALA A 682 10.11 12.45 32.01
N GLY A 683 11.01 13.05 31.23
CA GLY A 683 11.68 14.31 31.54
C GLY A 683 10.73 15.50 31.71
N TYR A 684 9.51 15.44 31.17
CA TYR A 684 8.48 16.46 31.45
C TYR A 684 8.02 16.46 32.91
N GLY A 685 8.13 15.34 33.62
CA GLY A 685 7.75 15.21 35.03
C GLY A 685 6.25 15.38 35.30
N LEU A 686 5.40 15.04 34.31
CA LEU A 686 3.96 15.31 34.36
C LEU A 686 3.13 14.09 34.78
N LEU A 687 3.41 12.93 34.19
CA LEU A 687 2.76 11.64 34.39
C LEU A 687 3.82 10.54 34.43
N ASP A 688 3.48 9.38 35.02
CA ASP A 688 4.32 8.18 34.91
C ASP A 688 4.44 7.75 33.44
N TYR A 689 5.57 7.17 33.06
CA TYR A 689 5.75 6.60 31.72
C TYR A 689 6.05 5.10 31.80
N ILE A 690 5.26 4.29 31.11
CA ILE A 690 5.51 2.87 30.93
C ILE A 690 6.32 2.70 29.65
N ALA A 691 7.54 2.15 29.77
CA ALA A 691 8.40 1.94 28.60
C ALA A 691 7.80 0.88 27.68
N VAL A 692 7.55 1.23 26.42
CA VAL A 692 7.18 0.30 25.36
C VAL A 692 8.39 0.02 24.45
N THR A 693 8.55 -1.22 24.02
CA THR A 693 9.64 -1.73 23.18
C THR A 693 9.05 -2.46 21.98
N ASP A 694 9.79 -2.59 20.87
CA ASP A 694 9.40 -3.39 19.70
C ASP A 694 10.59 -4.24 19.20
N PRO A 695 10.38 -5.44 18.66
CA PRO A 695 11.46 -6.27 18.11
C PRO A 695 11.85 -5.90 16.67
N GLY A 696 11.11 -5.01 16.02
CA GLY A 696 11.25 -4.64 14.62
C GLY A 696 9.94 -4.06 14.08
N TRP A 697 9.90 -3.73 12.79
CA TRP A 697 8.69 -3.25 12.13
C TRP A 697 8.74 -3.55 10.64
N ASP A 698 7.70 -4.13 10.08
CA ASP A 698 7.53 -4.34 8.64
C ASP A 698 6.04 -4.57 8.31
N ALA A 699 5.34 -3.47 8.08
CA ALA A 699 3.89 -3.48 7.87
C ALA A 699 3.47 -3.72 6.41
N ARG A 700 4.37 -4.28 5.58
CA ARG A 700 4.06 -4.62 4.18
C ARG A 700 2.89 -5.61 4.01
N PRO A 701 2.65 -6.60 4.90
CA PRO A 701 1.44 -7.43 4.80
C PRO A 701 0.14 -6.61 4.86
N TRP A 702 0.10 -5.54 5.65
CA TRP A 702 -1.08 -4.69 5.79
C TRP A 702 -1.20 -3.58 4.76
N HIS A 703 -0.07 -2.98 4.38
CA HIS A 703 -0.04 -1.72 3.61
C HIS A 703 0.73 -1.81 2.28
N GLY A 704 1.17 -3.01 1.90
CA GLY A 704 1.91 -3.28 0.67
C GLY A 704 3.33 -2.72 0.67
N GLU A 705 4.00 -2.81 -0.48
CA GLU A 705 5.44 -2.48 -0.64
C GLU A 705 5.82 -1.01 -0.33
N GLN A 706 4.84 -0.15 -0.13
CA GLN A 706 5.05 1.26 0.21
C GLN A 706 5.10 1.52 1.72
N ALA A 707 4.87 0.49 2.54
CA ALA A 707 4.95 0.53 4.00
C ALA A 707 6.38 0.85 4.48
N PHE A 708 6.47 1.50 5.63
CA PHE A 708 7.75 1.70 6.30
C PHE A 708 8.26 0.36 6.86
N THR A 709 9.57 0.11 6.79
CA THR A 709 10.19 -1.13 7.29
C THR A 709 11.51 -0.88 8.04
N ARG A 710 11.80 -1.73 9.02
CA ARG A 710 13.06 -1.78 9.77
C ARG A 710 13.94 -2.90 9.25
N THR A 711 15.15 -2.54 8.81
CA THR A 711 16.12 -3.51 8.29
C THR A 711 17.08 -3.96 9.38
N GLY A 712 17.59 -5.19 9.25
CA GLY A 712 18.59 -5.74 10.17
C GLY A 712 18.09 -5.96 11.60
N LYS A 713 16.80 -6.26 11.78
CA LYS A 713 16.22 -6.77 13.03
C LYS A 713 16.91 -8.09 13.45
N HIS A 714 17.08 -8.30 14.75
CA HIS A 714 17.72 -9.50 15.30
C HIS A 714 17.46 -9.60 16.82
N PRO A 715 17.32 -10.79 17.41
CA PRO A 715 17.17 -10.97 18.86
C PRO A 715 18.21 -10.24 19.71
N ASP A 716 19.49 -10.28 19.34
CA ASP A 716 20.56 -9.55 20.05
C ASP A 716 20.36 -8.03 20.06
N LYS A 717 19.72 -7.47 19.04
CA LYS A 717 19.43 -6.03 18.97
C LYS A 717 18.19 -5.68 19.79
N PHE A 718 17.17 -6.52 19.73
CA PHE A 718 16.00 -6.37 20.61
C PHE A 718 16.42 -6.46 22.09
N LYS A 719 17.30 -7.40 22.44
CA LYS A 719 17.92 -7.49 23.76
C LYS A 719 18.54 -6.17 24.23
N LYS A 720 19.29 -5.47 23.35
CA LYS A 720 19.85 -4.14 23.69
C LYS A 720 18.77 -3.12 24.00
N MET A 721 17.65 -3.12 23.26
CA MET A 721 16.51 -2.25 23.57
C MET A 721 15.88 -2.61 24.92
N LEU A 722 15.72 -3.90 25.22
CA LEU A 722 15.21 -4.38 26.50
C LEU A 722 16.13 -4.00 27.68
N GLU A 723 17.45 -4.05 27.50
CA GLU A 723 18.44 -3.61 28.49
C GLU A 723 18.31 -2.10 28.80
N LEU A 724 18.06 -1.28 27.77
CA LEU A 724 17.76 0.15 27.95
C LEU A 724 16.42 0.35 28.66
N ALA A 725 15.37 -0.37 28.25
CA ALA A 725 14.05 -0.30 28.89
C ALA A 725 14.11 -0.69 30.37
N LYS A 726 14.89 -1.72 30.70
CA LYS A 726 15.19 -2.12 32.07
C LYS A 726 15.87 -0.99 32.85
N GLY A 727 16.92 -0.40 32.29
CA GLY A 727 17.64 0.72 32.91
C GLY A 727 16.77 1.98 33.09
N PHE A 728 15.82 2.20 32.19
CA PHE A 728 14.83 3.28 32.28
C PHE A 728 13.78 3.00 33.37
N THR A 729 13.14 1.83 33.35
CA THR A 729 12.06 1.50 34.31
C THR A 729 12.59 1.44 35.75
N ASP A 730 13.85 0.99 35.95
CA ASP A 730 14.52 1.03 37.27
C ASP A 730 14.62 2.45 37.85
N LYS A 731 14.66 3.49 37.01
CA LYS A 731 14.67 4.91 37.41
C LYS A 731 13.28 5.53 37.47
N HIS A 732 12.32 4.98 36.74
CA HIS A 732 10.97 5.52 36.55
C HIS A 732 9.87 4.51 36.95
N PRO A 733 9.88 3.99 38.20
CA PRO A 733 8.87 3.05 38.66
C PRO A 733 7.47 3.69 38.74
N VAL A 734 6.46 2.93 38.34
CA VAL A 734 5.08 3.36 38.08
C VAL A 734 4.18 3.14 39.29
N GLY A 735 3.26 4.07 39.55
CA GLY A 735 2.28 3.99 40.62
C GLY A 735 2.87 4.19 42.01
N LYS A 736 2.02 4.06 43.04
CA LYS A 736 2.46 4.19 44.44
C LYS A 736 3.25 2.97 44.90
N ASP A 737 2.90 1.80 44.38
CA ASP A 737 3.60 0.54 44.65
C ASP A 737 4.98 0.45 43.97
N LYS A 738 5.37 1.46 43.19
CA LYS A 738 6.68 1.56 42.53
C LYS A 738 7.01 0.33 41.69
N LEU A 739 6.07 -0.04 40.83
CA LEU A 739 6.18 -1.18 39.94
C LEU A 739 7.10 -0.87 38.76
N ASN A 740 8.01 -1.78 38.46
CA ASN A 740 8.84 -1.72 37.26
C ASN A 740 8.08 -2.42 36.12
N ILE A 741 7.49 -1.64 35.23
CA ILE A 741 6.66 -2.13 34.12
C ILE A 741 7.35 -1.82 32.79
N VAL A 742 7.36 -2.79 31.88
CA VAL A 742 7.82 -2.67 30.50
C VAL A 742 6.81 -3.37 29.60
N LEU A 743 6.54 -2.81 28.42
CA LEU A 743 5.68 -3.40 27.39
C LEU A 743 6.50 -3.77 26.16
N ALA A 744 6.18 -4.91 25.56
CA ALA A 744 6.61 -5.28 24.22
C ALA A 744 5.41 -5.18 23.27
N GLU A 745 5.53 -4.36 22.24
CA GLU A 745 4.65 -4.38 21.07
C GLU A 745 5.28 -5.32 20.05
N ALA A 746 4.69 -6.49 19.80
CA ALA A 746 3.57 -7.16 20.44
C ALA A 746 3.88 -8.65 20.64
N TRP A 747 3.00 -9.40 21.30
CA TRP A 747 3.01 -10.86 21.25
C TRP A 747 2.93 -11.32 19.79
N ASN A 748 1.88 -10.94 19.06
CA ASN A 748 1.52 -11.57 17.79
C ASN A 748 0.98 -10.61 16.72
N GLU A 749 1.44 -9.37 16.64
CA GLU A 749 1.08 -8.48 15.52
C GLU A 749 1.90 -8.82 14.25
N PHE A 750 1.65 -10.02 13.69
CA PHE A 750 2.41 -10.52 12.55
C PHE A 750 2.33 -9.66 11.31
N GLY A 751 1.30 -8.83 11.13
CA GLY A 751 1.19 -8.05 9.91
C GLY A 751 1.77 -6.64 9.97
N GLU A 752 1.95 -6.04 11.15
CA GLU A 752 2.81 -4.85 11.32
C GLU A 752 4.28 -5.21 11.47
N GLY A 753 4.59 -6.46 11.83
CA GLY A 753 5.96 -6.99 11.83
C GLY A 753 6.73 -6.83 13.14
N ASP A 754 6.06 -6.30 14.16
CA ASP A 754 6.49 -6.13 15.55
C ASP A 754 5.87 -7.23 16.42
N PHE A 755 6.41 -8.45 16.34
CA PHE A 755 5.93 -9.60 17.12
C PHE A 755 7.08 -10.35 17.80
N ILE A 756 6.85 -10.80 19.04
CA ILE A 756 7.80 -11.60 19.83
C ILE A 756 7.39 -13.07 19.94
N GLU A 757 6.20 -13.43 19.46
CA GLU A 757 5.75 -14.83 19.40
C GLU A 757 6.79 -15.67 18.64
N PRO A 758 7.13 -16.87 19.14
CA PRO A 758 8.08 -17.74 18.48
C PRO A 758 7.67 -18.05 17.03
N HIS A 759 8.60 -17.87 16.09
CA HIS A 759 8.33 -17.95 14.66
C HIS A 759 9.55 -18.44 13.87
N ARG A 760 9.39 -18.63 12.56
CA ARG A 760 10.39 -19.30 11.70
C ARG A 760 11.73 -18.59 11.60
N GLU A 761 11.78 -17.25 11.55
CA GLU A 761 13.04 -16.51 11.40
C GLU A 761 13.99 -16.67 12.60
N PHE A 762 13.46 -16.62 13.83
CA PHE A 762 14.29 -16.57 15.05
C PHE A 762 13.94 -17.60 16.13
N GLY A 763 12.97 -18.50 15.89
CA GLY A 763 12.49 -19.43 16.90
C GLY A 763 12.04 -18.68 18.16
N PHE A 764 12.59 -19.05 19.31
CA PHE A 764 12.32 -18.42 20.60
C PHE A 764 13.22 -17.22 20.92
N GLY A 765 14.10 -16.80 20.01
CA GLY A 765 15.16 -15.83 20.31
C GLY A 765 14.69 -14.49 20.92
N TYR A 766 13.52 -13.98 20.53
CA TYR A 766 12.97 -12.78 21.17
C TYR A 766 12.48 -13.02 22.60
N LEU A 767 11.87 -14.17 22.87
CA LEU A 767 11.47 -14.55 24.22
C LEU A 767 12.70 -14.87 25.09
N ASP A 768 13.73 -15.50 24.53
CA ASP A 768 15.01 -15.72 25.20
C ASP A 768 15.65 -14.38 25.63
N ALA A 769 15.64 -13.38 24.75
CA ALA A 769 16.12 -12.04 25.08
C ALA A 769 15.37 -11.42 26.26
N ILE A 770 14.05 -11.58 26.34
CA ILE A 770 13.25 -11.13 27.49
C ILE A 770 13.63 -11.90 28.75
N ARG A 771 13.73 -13.23 28.65
CA ARG A 771 14.11 -14.10 29.78
C ARG A 771 15.48 -13.71 30.34
N GLU A 772 16.45 -13.47 29.47
CA GLU A 772 17.81 -13.08 29.85
C GLU A 772 17.89 -11.72 30.56
N VAL A 773 17.08 -10.75 30.13
CA VAL A 773 17.13 -9.38 30.66
C VAL A 773 16.34 -9.25 31.97
N PHE A 774 15.17 -9.87 32.06
CA PHE A 774 14.21 -9.59 33.15
C PHE A 774 14.10 -10.69 34.21
N THR A 775 14.66 -11.88 33.98
CA THR A 775 14.54 -12.99 34.93
C THR A 775 15.85 -13.33 35.64
N THR A 776 15.73 -13.99 36.78
CA THR A 776 16.90 -14.52 37.53
C THR A 776 17.34 -15.91 37.06
N GLU A 777 16.63 -16.51 36.10
CA GLU A 777 16.77 -17.91 35.70
C GLU A 777 17.20 -18.04 34.22
N SER A 778 18.10 -17.18 33.76
CA SER A 778 18.44 -17.00 32.33
C SER A 778 19.07 -18.20 31.60
N LYS A 779 19.33 -19.35 32.25
CA LYS A 779 19.98 -20.51 31.63
C LYS A 779 19.20 -21.81 31.85
N GLY A 780 19.30 -22.72 30.88
CA GLY A 780 18.78 -24.09 30.98
C GLY A 780 17.27 -24.22 30.78
N HIS A 781 16.60 -23.17 30.30
CA HIS A 781 15.23 -23.28 29.79
C HIS A 781 15.21 -24.17 28.55
N GLN A 782 14.10 -24.87 28.36
CA GLN A 782 13.86 -25.73 27.21
C GLN A 782 12.57 -25.26 26.56
N ASP A 783 12.69 -24.79 25.32
CA ASP A 783 11.55 -24.31 24.53
C ASP A 783 10.74 -25.51 24.02
N VAL A 784 9.75 -25.90 24.80
CA VAL A 784 8.87 -27.03 24.48
C VAL A 784 7.85 -26.58 23.42
N ILE A 785 7.76 -27.33 22.33
CA ILE A 785 6.74 -27.14 21.28
C ILE A 785 5.69 -28.27 21.34
N PRO A 786 4.50 -28.13 20.71
CA PRO A 786 3.47 -29.17 20.74
C PRO A 786 3.98 -30.57 20.38
N GLN A 787 4.84 -30.66 19.37
CA GLN A 787 5.39 -31.91 18.86
C GLN A 787 6.26 -32.64 19.90
N ASP A 788 6.98 -31.91 20.77
CA ASP A 788 7.80 -32.53 21.85
C ASP A 788 6.94 -33.23 22.91
N ALA A 789 5.68 -32.80 23.06
CA ALA A 789 4.68 -33.36 23.96
C ALA A 789 3.74 -34.37 23.26
N GLY A 790 3.97 -34.67 21.97
CA GLY A 790 3.08 -35.52 21.17
C GLY A 790 1.72 -34.90 20.90
N LEU A 791 1.65 -33.56 20.84
CA LEU A 791 0.44 -32.78 20.61
C LEU A 791 0.49 -32.08 19.25
N SER A 792 -0.69 -31.68 18.78
CA SER A 792 -0.90 -30.80 17.63
C SER A 792 -1.96 -29.78 18.00
N VAL A 793 -1.92 -28.61 17.37
CA VAL A 793 -2.96 -27.58 17.55
C VAL A 793 -3.80 -27.42 16.30
N LYS A 794 -5.04 -26.98 16.47
CA LYS A 794 -5.98 -26.74 15.36
C LYS A 794 -5.39 -25.68 14.43
N GLN A 795 -5.24 -26.05 13.16
CA GLN A 795 -4.74 -25.16 12.12
C GLN A 795 -5.91 -24.44 11.42
N TRP A 796 -5.63 -23.23 10.96
CA TRP A 796 -6.40 -22.44 10.03
C TRP A 796 -6.51 -23.17 8.69
N GLN A 797 -7.67 -23.08 8.06
CA GLN A 797 -7.95 -23.76 6.80
C GLN A 797 -7.51 -22.91 5.61
N ASP A 798 -6.66 -23.48 4.75
CA ASP A 798 -6.24 -22.82 3.52
C ASP A 798 -7.33 -22.86 2.46
N ILE A 799 -8.09 -21.76 2.39
CA ILE A 799 -9.18 -21.57 1.43
C ILE A 799 -8.71 -20.95 0.11
N SER A 800 -7.43 -20.63 -0.04
CA SER A 800 -6.92 -19.83 -1.16
C SER A 800 -7.14 -20.45 -2.54
N ARG A 801 -7.26 -21.78 -2.59
CA ARG A 801 -7.50 -22.54 -3.82
C ARG A 801 -8.94 -23.06 -3.94
N MET A 802 -9.84 -22.63 -3.05
CA MET A 802 -11.24 -22.99 -3.16
C MET A 802 -11.82 -22.40 -4.45
N ILE A 803 -12.51 -23.25 -5.20
CA ILE A 803 -13.20 -22.91 -6.44
C ILE A 803 -14.70 -23.19 -6.35
N ALA A 804 -15.18 -23.69 -5.22
CA ALA A 804 -16.58 -23.98 -4.96
C ALA A 804 -16.87 -23.66 -3.50
N TRP A 805 -17.96 -22.93 -3.28
CA TRP A 805 -18.48 -22.54 -1.97
C TRP A 805 -19.94 -22.97 -1.90
N GLU A 806 -20.28 -23.80 -0.93
CA GLU A 806 -21.55 -24.52 -0.80
C GLU A 806 -22.31 -24.16 0.48
N PHE A 807 -21.68 -23.49 1.45
CA PHE A 807 -22.33 -22.94 2.65
C PHE A 807 -23.17 -23.94 3.47
N ASN A 808 -22.80 -25.22 3.46
CA ASN A 808 -23.57 -26.31 4.05
C ASN A 808 -23.48 -26.41 5.59
N GLU A 809 -22.52 -25.73 6.21
CA GLU A 809 -22.28 -25.78 7.65
C GLU A 809 -22.61 -24.42 8.30
N ASP A 810 -23.55 -24.42 9.24
CA ASP A 810 -23.98 -23.20 9.94
C ASP A 810 -22.79 -22.48 10.60
N GLY A 811 -22.69 -21.17 10.36
CA GLY A 811 -21.59 -20.33 10.84
C GLY A 811 -20.28 -20.47 10.06
N ASN A 812 -20.20 -21.36 9.06
CA ASN A 812 -19.03 -21.51 8.20
C ASN A 812 -19.25 -20.84 6.84
N GLY A 813 -18.68 -19.65 6.68
CA GLY A 813 -18.71 -18.88 5.43
C GLY A 813 -17.84 -19.44 4.30
N GLU A 814 -17.00 -20.45 4.57
CA GLU A 814 -16.02 -20.98 3.60
C GLU A 814 -15.13 -19.87 2.99
N GLY A 815 -14.85 -18.82 3.78
CA GLY A 815 -14.12 -17.62 3.34
C GLY A 815 -14.99 -16.42 2.96
N TRP A 816 -16.29 -16.63 2.73
CA TRP A 816 -17.23 -15.55 2.48
C TRP A 816 -17.73 -14.92 3.77
N ASN A 817 -17.61 -13.60 3.87
CA ASN A 817 -18.07 -12.83 5.01
C ASN A 817 -18.90 -11.61 4.55
N PRO A 818 -19.81 -11.10 5.39
CA PRO A 818 -20.46 -9.82 5.14
C PRO A 818 -19.40 -8.71 5.05
N LEU A 819 -19.43 -7.93 3.97
CA LEU A 819 -18.47 -6.85 3.77
C LEU A 819 -19.02 -5.53 4.31
N MET A 820 -20.20 -5.12 3.83
CA MET A 820 -20.81 -3.85 4.21
C MET A 820 -22.33 -3.87 4.02
N ASN A 821 -22.99 -3.06 4.84
CA ASN A 821 -24.43 -2.73 4.76
C ASN A 821 -25.37 -3.95 4.69
N LEU A 822 -25.04 -5.06 5.35
CA LEU A 822 -25.93 -6.21 5.45
C LEU A 822 -26.41 -6.39 6.90
N ASN A 823 -27.72 -6.53 7.06
CA ASN A 823 -28.36 -6.97 8.31
C ASN A 823 -28.52 -8.49 8.31
N ASP A 824 -28.47 -9.09 9.51
CA ASP A 824 -28.70 -10.52 9.76
C ASP A 824 -27.87 -11.45 8.87
N ALA A 825 -26.65 -11.05 8.58
CA ALA A 825 -25.80 -11.69 7.60
C ALA A 825 -24.97 -12.84 8.19
N GLY A 826 -24.85 -13.93 7.44
CA GLY A 826 -24.06 -15.10 7.82
C GLY A 826 -24.52 -16.37 7.11
N VAL A 827 -23.89 -17.50 7.43
CA VAL A 827 -24.29 -18.81 6.93
C VAL A 827 -25.21 -19.50 7.94
N ALA A 828 -26.42 -19.84 7.50
CA ALA A 828 -27.38 -20.59 8.30
C ALA A 828 -28.41 -21.30 7.42
N GLY A 829 -28.71 -22.57 7.73
CA GLY A 829 -29.69 -23.36 6.98
C GLY A 829 -29.22 -23.75 5.58
N GLY A 830 -27.91 -23.92 5.39
CA GLY A 830 -27.31 -24.33 4.11
C GLY A 830 -27.17 -23.20 3.09
N VAL A 831 -27.27 -21.92 3.50
CA VAL A 831 -27.13 -20.77 2.61
C VAL A 831 -26.32 -19.65 3.26
N LEU A 832 -25.59 -18.90 2.44
CA LEU A 832 -25.09 -17.57 2.80
C LEU A 832 -26.21 -16.56 2.60
N LYS A 833 -26.64 -15.89 3.67
CA LYS A 833 -27.78 -14.97 3.62
C LYS A 833 -27.47 -13.60 4.19
N GLY A 834 -28.29 -12.62 3.82
CA GLY A 834 -28.27 -11.27 4.39
C GLY A 834 -29.38 -10.40 3.80
N THR A 835 -29.75 -9.34 4.51
CA THR A 835 -30.70 -8.33 4.03
C THR A 835 -30.00 -7.00 3.83
N SER A 836 -30.12 -6.41 2.65
CA SER A 836 -29.49 -5.14 2.31
C SER A 836 -30.02 -4.00 3.19
N ALA A 837 -29.13 -3.36 3.95
CA ALA A 837 -29.43 -2.18 4.75
C ALA A 837 -29.34 -0.88 3.95
N THR A 838 -28.63 -0.90 2.82
CA THR A 838 -28.53 0.24 1.88
C THR A 838 -28.43 -0.28 0.44
N ASN A 839 -28.25 0.60 -0.53
CA ASN A 839 -28.04 0.26 -1.94
C ASN A 839 -26.62 -0.28 -2.27
N ASP A 840 -25.70 -0.31 -1.31
CA ASP A 840 -24.32 -0.80 -1.50
C ASP A 840 -24.03 -1.92 -0.49
N SER A 841 -24.74 -3.04 -0.64
CA SER A 841 -24.67 -4.19 0.26
C SER A 841 -23.90 -5.32 -0.40
N ALA A 842 -22.89 -5.87 0.27
CA ALA A 842 -21.97 -6.81 -0.37
C ALA A 842 -21.47 -7.91 0.56
N PHE A 843 -21.27 -9.10 -0.01
CA PHE A 843 -20.46 -10.16 0.56
C PHE A 843 -19.06 -10.15 -0.07
N ARG A 844 -18.06 -10.62 0.66
CA ARG A 844 -16.68 -10.75 0.15
C ARG A 844 -16.11 -12.11 0.49
N SER A 845 -15.52 -12.75 -0.50
CA SER A 845 -14.51 -13.79 -0.32
C SER A 845 -13.14 -13.16 -0.49
N SER A 846 -12.25 -13.45 0.46
CA SER A 846 -10.87 -13.00 0.46
C SER A 846 -9.93 -14.18 0.45
N GLU A 847 -8.64 -13.88 0.32
CA GLU A 847 -7.55 -14.84 0.55
C GLU A 847 -7.34 -15.84 -0.60
N LEU A 848 -7.74 -15.52 -1.83
CA LEU A 848 -7.67 -16.41 -2.99
C LEU A 848 -6.30 -16.35 -3.72
N GLU A 849 -5.95 -17.43 -4.43
CA GLU A 849 -4.82 -17.52 -5.35
C GLU A 849 -5.25 -18.21 -6.65
N ILE A 850 -6.22 -17.63 -7.36
CA ILE A 850 -6.89 -18.31 -8.48
C ILE A 850 -6.39 -17.80 -9.83
N ASN A 851 -5.99 -18.71 -10.72
CA ASN A 851 -5.67 -18.38 -12.10
C ASN A 851 -6.97 -18.21 -12.92
N GLY A 852 -7.33 -16.96 -13.21
CA GLY A 852 -8.53 -16.63 -13.99
C GLY A 852 -8.57 -17.24 -15.40
N GLU A 853 -7.41 -17.57 -16.00
CA GLU A 853 -7.37 -18.22 -17.31
C GLU A 853 -7.89 -19.67 -17.29
N LYS A 854 -7.72 -20.36 -16.17
CA LYS A 854 -8.25 -21.71 -15.95
C LYS A 854 -9.76 -21.69 -15.74
N PHE A 855 -10.28 -20.65 -15.09
CA PHE A 855 -11.67 -20.53 -14.68
C PHE A 855 -12.35 -19.29 -15.28
N PRO A 856 -12.76 -19.29 -16.56
CA PRO A 856 -13.36 -18.13 -17.20
C PRO A 856 -14.85 -17.90 -16.84
N PHE A 857 -15.45 -18.79 -16.05
CA PHE A 857 -16.86 -18.70 -15.67
C PHE A 857 -17.05 -18.71 -14.15
N ILE A 858 -18.03 -17.94 -13.68
CA ILE A 858 -18.58 -18.03 -12.32
C ILE A 858 -20.03 -18.49 -12.41
N VAL A 859 -20.41 -19.47 -11.60
CA VAL A 859 -21.78 -19.93 -11.45
C VAL A 859 -22.27 -19.55 -10.06
N ILE A 860 -23.40 -18.85 -9.98
CA ILE A 860 -24.01 -18.41 -8.72
C ILE A 860 -25.44 -18.91 -8.69
N ARG A 861 -25.79 -19.68 -7.65
CA ARG A 861 -27.18 -20.04 -7.37
C ARG A 861 -27.70 -19.18 -6.22
N VAL A 862 -28.61 -18.27 -6.54
CA VAL A 862 -29.09 -17.24 -5.61
C VAL A 862 -30.58 -17.02 -5.76
N LYS A 863 -31.21 -16.72 -4.63
CA LYS A 863 -32.60 -16.29 -4.49
C LYS A 863 -32.61 -14.89 -3.89
N ILE A 864 -33.39 -13.97 -4.46
CA ILE A 864 -33.62 -12.64 -3.89
C ILE A 864 -35.11 -12.29 -3.79
N SER A 865 -35.47 -11.38 -2.89
CA SER A 865 -36.87 -11.02 -2.64
C SER A 865 -37.50 -10.05 -3.65
N LYS A 866 -36.69 -9.34 -4.45
CA LYS A 866 -37.13 -8.34 -5.43
C LYS A 866 -36.16 -8.31 -6.61
N ASN A 867 -36.65 -8.17 -7.85
CA ASN A 867 -35.80 -8.02 -9.03
C ASN A 867 -34.77 -6.91 -8.81
N SER A 868 -33.50 -7.20 -9.08
CA SER A 868 -32.40 -6.25 -8.86
C SER A 868 -31.26 -6.48 -9.83
N GLN A 869 -30.33 -5.54 -9.85
CA GLN A 869 -29.05 -5.64 -10.54
C GLN A 869 -28.03 -6.24 -9.57
N GLY A 870 -27.47 -7.39 -9.92
CA GLY A 870 -26.34 -7.99 -9.22
C GLY A 870 -25.02 -7.65 -9.90
N GLN A 871 -23.93 -7.72 -9.14
CA GLN A 871 -22.59 -7.47 -9.65
C GLN A 871 -21.57 -8.34 -8.92
N ILE A 872 -20.63 -8.90 -9.67
CA ILE A 872 -19.44 -9.55 -9.12
C ILE A 872 -18.25 -8.66 -9.41
N PHE A 873 -17.49 -8.34 -8.38
CA PHE A 873 -16.18 -7.70 -8.49
C PHE A 873 -15.07 -8.69 -8.13
N TRP A 874 -13.86 -8.44 -8.62
CA TRP A 874 -12.68 -9.19 -8.23
C TRP A 874 -11.49 -8.27 -7.99
N LEU A 875 -10.58 -8.72 -7.13
CA LEU A 875 -9.24 -8.15 -7.00
C LEU A 875 -8.21 -9.12 -7.57
N THR A 876 -7.04 -8.59 -7.92
CA THR A 876 -5.91 -9.39 -8.36
C THR A 876 -4.65 -9.02 -7.59
N LYS A 877 -3.61 -9.86 -7.62
CA LYS A 877 -2.32 -9.58 -6.96
C LYS A 877 -1.77 -8.20 -7.33
N SER A 878 -1.97 -7.77 -8.57
CA SER A 878 -1.54 -6.47 -9.08
C SER A 878 -2.55 -5.32 -8.89
N SER A 879 -3.80 -5.61 -8.51
CA SER A 879 -4.88 -4.62 -8.34
C SER A 879 -5.73 -4.87 -7.09
N GLN A 880 -5.54 -4.03 -6.08
CA GLN A 880 -6.09 -4.22 -4.73
C GLN A 880 -7.29 -3.32 -4.39
N ASN A 881 -7.86 -2.64 -5.38
CA ASN A 881 -9.03 -1.77 -5.20
C ASN A 881 -10.17 -2.19 -6.10
N TYR A 882 -11.36 -2.40 -5.54
CA TYR A 882 -12.56 -2.67 -6.34
C TYR A 882 -12.90 -1.44 -7.19
N ASN A 883 -13.11 -1.66 -8.49
CA ASN A 883 -13.51 -0.63 -9.44
C ASN A 883 -14.39 -1.24 -10.54
N GLU A 884 -15.15 -0.39 -11.23
CA GLU A 884 -16.09 -0.80 -12.28
C GLU A 884 -15.44 -1.67 -13.39
N PRO A 885 -14.24 -1.33 -13.90
CA PRO A 885 -13.55 -2.19 -14.88
C PRO A 885 -13.27 -3.62 -14.41
N MET A 886 -13.15 -3.87 -13.10
CA MET A 886 -12.93 -5.22 -12.53
C MET A 886 -14.21 -5.82 -11.98
N SER A 887 -15.27 -5.76 -12.79
CA SER A 887 -16.57 -6.28 -12.41
C SER A 887 -17.33 -6.92 -13.58
N PHE A 888 -18.39 -7.65 -13.23
CA PHE A 888 -19.36 -8.22 -14.15
C PHE A 888 -20.76 -8.06 -13.58
N GLY A 889 -21.55 -7.16 -14.18
CA GLY A 889 -22.95 -6.93 -13.83
C GLY A 889 -23.90 -7.92 -14.50
N PHE A 890 -24.94 -8.35 -13.79
CA PHE A 890 -26.00 -9.22 -14.31
C PHE A 890 -27.35 -8.96 -13.61
N ARG A 891 -28.48 -9.28 -14.26
CA ARG A 891 -29.81 -9.10 -13.67
C ARG A 891 -30.22 -10.34 -12.89
N ILE A 892 -30.67 -10.15 -11.66
CA ILE A 892 -31.15 -11.21 -10.79
C ILE A 892 -32.68 -11.11 -10.68
N LYS A 893 -33.34 -12.25 -10.83
CA LYS A 893 -34.80 -12.39 -10.73
C LYS A 893 -35.17 -12.53 -9.27
N GLY A 894 -36.01 -11.63 -8.78
CA GLY A 894 -36.52 -11.67 -7.41
C GLY A 894 -37.98 -12.09 -7.38
N ASP A 895 -38.21 -13.36 -7.63
CA ASP A 895 -39.51 -14.04 -7.48
C ASP A 895 -39.57 -14.92 -6.21
N GLY A 896 -38.54 -14.85 -5.36
CA GLY A 896 -38.45 -15.66 -4.15
C GLY A 896 -38.04 -17.12 -4.38
N GLU A 897 -37.59 -17.48 -5.59
CA GLU A 897 -37.08 -18.81 -5.93
C GLU A 897 -35.58 -18.78 -6.23
N PHE A 898 -34.91 -19.93 -6.12
CA PHE A 898 -33.49 -20.05 -6.49
C PHE A 898 -33.33 -20.11 -8.02
N HIS A 899 -32.48 -19.24 -8.55
CA HIS A 899 -32.05 -19.26 -9.95
C HIS A 899 -30.54 -19.41 -10.03
N GLU A 900 -30.07 -20.09 -11.08
CA GLU A 900 -28.64 -20.24 -11.36
C GLU A 900 -28.22 -19.29 -12.49
N TYR A 901 -27.12 -18.57 -12.26
CA TYR A 901 -26.53 -17.61 -13.19
C TYR A 901 -25.11 -18.02 -13.55
N LYS A 902 -24.85 -18.26 -14.84
CA LYS A 902 -23.51 -18.52 -15.38
C LYS A 902 -22.93 -17.25 -16.02
N LEU A 903 -21.94 -16.66 -15.37
CA LEU A 903 -21.29 -15.40 -15.76
C LEU A 903 -19.99 -15.70 -16.53
N ASN A 904 -19.79 -15.08 -17.70
CA ASN A 904 -18.56 -15.22 -18.50
C ASN A 904 -17.59 -14.09 -18.18
N VAL A 905 -16.98 -14.16 -17.00
CA VAL A 905 -16.01 -13.18 -16.50
C VAL A 905 -14.70 -13.20 -17.30
N GLY A 906 -14.35 -14.32 -17.94
CA GLY A 906 -13.17 -14.45 -18.79
C GLY A 906 -13.19 -13.60 -20.07
N LYS A 907 -14.32 -12.94 -20.40
CA LYS A 907 -14.35 -11.88 -21.44
C LYS A 907 -13.64 -10.59 -21.01
N ASN A 908 -13.48 -10.39 -19.71
CA ASN A 908 -12.77 -9.23 -19.18
C ASN A 908 -11.28 -9.54 -19.11
N SER A 909 -10.45 -8.80 -19.86
CA SER A 909 -9.00 -9.04 -19.86
C SER A 909 -8.36 -8.81 -18.48
N LEU A 910 -8.98 -8.00 -17.60
CA LEU A 910 -8.53 -7.80 -16.23
C LEU A 910 -8.82 -9.00 -15.32
N TRP A 911 -9.71 -9.92 -15.69
CA TRP A 911 -9.86 -11.22 -15.01
C TRP A 911 -8.68 -12.16 -15.35
N LEU A 912 -8.14 -12.03 -16.55
CA LEU A 912 -7.05 -12.87 -17.07
C LEU A 912 -5.65 -12.26 -16.81
N SER A 913 -5.61 -11.04 -16.27
CA SER A 913 -4.38 -10.25 -16.18
C SER A 913 -3.42 -10.77 -15.11
N ASP A 914 -3.95 -11.38 -14.04
CA ASP A 914 -3.15 -11.84 -12.90
C ASP A 914 -3.92 -12.88 -12.03
N LEU A 915 -3.33 -13.34 -10.92
CA LEU A 915 -4.01 -14.18 -9.93
C LEU A 915 -5.11 -13.38 -9.23
N ILE A 916 -6.31 -13.94 -9.17
CA ILE A 916 -7.46 -13.39 -8.46
C ILE A 916 -7.27 -13.64 -6.97
N THR A 917 -7.37 -12.58 -6.18
CA THR A 917 -7.15 -12.61 -4.72
C THR A 917 -8.40 -12.45 -3.89
N ASP A 918 -9.43 -11.85 -4.46
CA ASP A 918 -10.71 -11.63 -3.80
C ASP A 918 -11.85 -11.64 -4.79
N LEU A 919 -13.03 -12.02 -4.30
CA LEU A 919 -14.31 -11.85 -4.98
C LEU A 919 -15.24 -11.06 -4.07
N ARG A 920 -15.96 -10.09 -4.63
CA ARG A 920 -17.05 -9.38 -3.96
C ARG A 920 -18.33 -9.63 -4.73
N PHE A 921 -19.39 -10.02 -4.03
CA PHE A 921 -20.71 -10.24 -4.59
C PHE A 921 -21.69 -9.24 -4.03
N ASP A 922 -22.26 -8.44 -4.92
CA ASP A 922 -23.31 -7.49 -4.65
C ASP A 922 -24.62 -8.09 -5.16
N PRO A 923 -25.46 -8.65 -4.28
CA PRO A 923 -26.69 -9.30 -4.71
C PRO A 923 -27.77 -8.29 -5.17
N THR A 924 -27.60 -7.00 -4.91
CA THR A 924 -28.62 -5.97 -5.15
C THR A 924 -28.04 -4.55 -5.10
N GLY A 925 -28.61 -3.64 -5.89
CA GLY A 925 -28.41 -2.17 -5.77
C GLY A 925 -29.55 -1.46 -5.04
N GLU A 926 -30.37 -2.19 -4.29
CA GLU A 926 -31.61 -1.69 -3.65
C GLU A 926 -31.62 -2.03 -2.15
N GLU A 927 -32.23 -1.18 -1.33
CA GLU A 927 -32.43 -1.40 0.12
C GLU A 927 -33.57 -2.39 0.40
N GLY A 928 -33.48 -3.12 1.52
CA GLY A 928 -34.52 -4.04 2.00
C GLY A 928 -34.68 -5.34 1.20
N VAL A 929 -33.76 -5.68 0.30
CA VAL A 929 -33.74 -6.93 -0.44
C VAL A 929 -33.04 -8.02 0.38
N THR A 930 -33.71 -9.15 0.57
CA THR A 930 -33.12 -10.34 1.18
C THR A 930 -32.49 -11.18 0.08
N ALA A 931 -31.24 -11.60 0.29
CA ALA A 931 -30.52 -12.51 -0.59
C ALA A 931 -30.13 -13.79 0.16
N GLU A 932 -30.34 -14.93 -0.49
CA GLU A 932 -29.93 -16.27 -0.05
C GLU A 932 -29.12 -16.91 -1.17
N VAL A 933 -27.85 -17.19 -0.92
CA VAL A 933 -26.93 -17.81 -1.87
C VAL A 933 -26.70 -19.26 -1.44
N ASP A 934 -27.02 -20.18 -2.35
CA ASP A 934 -26.83 -21.62 -2.14
C ASP A 934 -25.39 -22.03 -2.47
N TYR A 935 -24.87 -21.61 -3.63
CA TYR A 935 -23.46 -21.79 -3.95
C TYR A 935 -22.91 -20.73 -4.88
N ILE A 936 -21.59 -20.58 -4.82
CA ILE A 936 -20.77 -19.88 -5.80
C ILE A 936 -19.70 -20.85 -6.29
N ARG A 937 -19.48 -20.97 -7.60
CA ARG A 937 -18.48 -21.88 -8.17
C ARG A 937 -17.72 -21.24 -9.32
N LEU A 938 -16.43 -21.48 -9.40
CA LEU A 938 -15.59 -21.19 -10.55
C LEU A 938 -15.51 -22.44 -11.44
N VAL A 939 -15.71 -22.27 -12.74
CA VAL A 939 -15.84 -23.39 -13.67
C VAL A 939 -14.75 -23.31 -14.73
N GLU A 940 -14.09 -24.44 -14.98
CA GLU A 940 -13.05 -24.58 -16.00
C GLU A 940 -13.58 -24.37 -17.43
N LYS A 941 -12.64 -24.17 -18.36
CA LYS A 941 -12.90 -23.97 -19.80
C LYS A 941 -13.66 -25.11 -20.47
#